data_AF-A0A973T3F3-F1
#
_entry.id   AF-A0A973T3F3-F1
#
_cell.length_a   1.000
_cell.length_b   1.000
_cell.length_c   1.000
_cell.angle_alpha   90.00
_cell.angle_beta   90.00
_cell.angle_gamma   90.00
#
_symmetry.space_group_name_H-M   'P 1'
#
loop_
_entity.id
_entity.type
_entity.pdbx_description
1 polymer ?
#
loop_
_entity_poly.entity_id
_entity_poly.type
_entity_poly.pdbx_seq_one_letter_code
_entity_poly.pdbx_strand_id
1 'polypeptide(L)'
;MLPTCGTLPELLTALDLLEALRRGHLPGTTPESRRSAAELAAELLESAVRSLPGLAGSDDPEDAGALIALAARAGEHRLGLRMDEALNDLARTGSPLVQGAALAARVLLDLDDADTLGSRAAGWIDTATGPDQRHALSRRLAGLLGGAAPLLQSAPTALDPLMDRVDTLADQGFLDRLPALRGGFDTLSPAGRDRLLHTVTDRLGDRLDLALGASPRLLALWTAADAAGRRTVESLRPPLGTSLPTAEDGPAPKPSAAPATPPPSSAHHLTPTDRWRLLLGRESEKLPQHARRYAHALDELYGTGRGEGSTDLGREGGQGGGQDASFPTAREWSEELDALFGADVREEVLARAADQGRTDVLAELDPQAVRPSVDLLTSVLNLAGGMPEQQLARLRPLVRRLVDELAKELATRLRPALTGLATPRPTRRPGGRIDLPRTLRANLAHARRTEDGRTLIVPERPVFSTRSRREADWRLILVVDVSGSMEASVVWSALTAAVLGGVPTLSTHFLAFSTEVIDLTDRVDDPLSLLLEVRVGGGTHIAAGLAHARSLVTVPSRTLVVVVSDFEEGYPLGGLLGEVRALANSGVQLMGCAALDDTGTPRYSVPVARQLVAAGMPVAALSPLALARWVGDRLRGETR
;
A
#
# COMPACT_ATOMS: atom_id res chain seq x y z
N MET A 1 -0.04 -5.21 31.52
CA MET A 1 -1.38 -5.11 30.90
C MET A 1 -1.17 -5.13 29.40
N LEU A 2 -1.64 -6.18 28.72
CA LEU A 2 -1.65 -6.21 27.26
C LEU A 2 -2.82 -5.36 26.75
N PRO A 3 -2.68 -4.66 25.61
CA PRO A 3 -3.78 -3.92 25.00
C PRO A 3 -4.93 -4.88 24.61
N THR A 4 -6.18 -4.44 24.78
CA THR A 4 -7.39 -5.22 24.46
C THR A 4 -7.67 -5.35 22.96
N CYS A 5 -6.95 -4.60 22.13
CA CYS A 5 -6.87 -4.73 20.69
C CYS A 5 -5.55 -4.16 20.19
N GLY A 6 -5.01 -4.71 19.11
CA GLY A 6 -3.87 -4.12 18.40
C GLY A 6 -3.83 -4.57 16.95
N THR A 7 -3.18 -3.76 16.10
CA THR A 7 -2.87 -4.11 14.70
C THR A 7 -1.82 -5.22 14.65
N LEU A 8 -1.62 -5.87 13.49
CA LEU A 8 -0.58 -6.90 13.38
C LEU A 8 0.82 -6.33 13.70
N PRO A 9 1.23 -5.14 13.21
CA PRO A 9 2.48 -4.49 13.64
C PRO A 9 2.60 -4.34 15.15
N GLU A 10 1.56 -3.85 15.84
CA GLU A 10 1.57 -3.66 17.29
C GLU A 10 1.71 -5.00 18.05
N LEU A 11 1.07 -6.06 17.57
CA LEU A 11 1.22 -7.41 18.12
C LEU A 11 2.65 -7.93 17.97
N LEU A 12 3.32 -7.65 16.85
CA LEU A 12 4.72 -8.02 16.65
C LEU A 12 5.66 -7.22 17.56
N THR A 13 5.45 -5.91 17.70
CA THR A 13 6.22 -5.09 18.64
C THR A 13 6.07 -5.62 20.08
N ALA A 14 4.88 -6.03 20.47
CA ALA A 14 4.65 -6.67 21.76
C ALA A 14 5.40 -8.02 21.87
N LEU A 15 5.39 -8.85 20.82
CA LEU A 15 6.15 -10.09 20.78
C LEU A 15 7.66 -9.89 20.87
N ASP A 16 8.20 -8.83 20.27
CA ASP A 16 9.63 -8.47 20.35
C ASP A 16 10.01 -8.02 21.76
N LEU A 17 9.14 -7.24 22.42
CA LEU A 17 9.34 -6.84 23.80
C LEU A 17 9.28 -8.05 24.76
N LEU A 18 8.34 -8.98 24.55
CA LEU A 18 8.28 -10.22 25.33
C LEU A 18 9.51 -11.11 25.11
N GLU A 19 10.05 -11.15 23.89
CA GLU A 19 11.27 -11.89 23.58
C GLU A 19 12.51 -11.26 24.22
N ALA A 20 12.62 -9.93 24.21
CA ALA A 20 13.66 -9.20 24.92
C ALA A 20 13.61 -9.45 26.44
N LEU A 21 12.40 -9.46 27.02
CA LEU A 21 12.19 -9.86 28.42
C LEU A 21 12.64 -11.30 28.66
N ARG A 22 12.23 -12.24 27.80
CA ARG A 22 12.58 -13.67 27.89
C ARG A 22 14.09 -13.89 27.84
N ARG A 23 14.81 -13.18 26.98
CA ARG A 23 16.28 -13.25 26.84
C ARG A 23 17.03 -12.50 27.94
N GLY A 24 16.35 -11.73 28.79
CA GLY A 24 16.98 -10.96 29.86
C GLY A 24 17.73 -9.72 29.36
N HIS A 25 17.34 -9.18 28.19
CA HIS A 25 17.95 -7.99 27.61
C HIS A 25 17.46 -6.69 28.28
N LEU A 26 16.44 -6.78 29.15
CA LEU A 26 15.87 -5.64 29.86
C LEU A 26 16.29 -5.65 31.34
N PRO A 27 16.66 -4.50 31.91
CA PRO A 27 17.06 -4.41 33.31
C PRO A 27 15.90 -4.78 34.25
N GLY A 28 16.19 -5.54 35.31
CA GLY A 28 15.19 -5.94 36.32
C GLY A 28 14.39 -7.21 36.01
N THR A 29 14.74 -7.97 34.96
CA THR A 29 14.07 -9.24 34.64
C THR A 29 14.33 -10.33 35.67
N THR A 30 13.27 -10.99 36.16
CA THR A 30 13.34 -12.13 37.09
C THR A 30 13.07 -13.47 36.37
N PRO A 31 13.44 -14.62 36.95
CA PRO A 31 13.07 -15.93 36.39
C PRO A 31 11.56 -16.14 36.22
N GLU A 32 10.75 -15.50 37.06
CA GLU A 32 9.28 -15.52 36.96
C GLU A 32 8.79 -14.67 35.80
N SER A 33 9.28 -13.42 35.65
CA SER A 33 8.90 -12.55 34.54
C SER A 33 9.29 -13.15 33.19
N ARG A 34 10.40 -13.87 33.11
CA ARG A 34 10.82 -14.60 31.90
C ARG A 34 9.90 -15.75 31.52
N ARG A 35 9.35 -16.49 32.51
CA ARG A 35 8.37 -17.55 32.25
C ARG A 35 7.03 -16.98 31.79
N SER A 36 6.51 -15.97 32.49
CA SER A 36 5.27 -15.31 32.07
C SER A 36 5.39 -14.68 30.69
N ALA A 37 6.55 -14.10 30.35
CA ALA A 37 6.79 -13.56 29.01
C ALA A 37 6.72 -14.63 27.91
N ALA A 38 7.21 -15.85 28.17
CA ALA A 38 7.13 -16.95 27.23
C ALA A 38 5.68 -17.46 27.03
N GLU A 39 4.90 -17.56 28.12
CA GLU A 39 3.48 -17.94 28.06
C GLU A 39 2.65 -16.91 27.28
N LEU A 40 2.82 -15.62 27.59
CA LEU A 40 2.15 -14.51 26.89
C LEU A 40 2.55 -14.43 25.42
N ALA A 41 3.80 -14.75 25.08
CA ALA A 41 4.25 -14.75 23.68
C ALA A 41 3.53 -15.80 22.84
N ALA A 42 3.22 -16.97 23.40
CA ALA A 42 2.45 -17.99 22.69
C ALA A 42 1.01 -17.53 22.40
N GLU A 43 0.33 -16.92 23.39
CA GLU A 43 -1.03 -16.40 23.23
C GLU A 43 -1.12 -15.24 22.24
N LEU A 44 -0.14 -14.32 22.27
CA LEU A 44 -0.08 -13.20 21.32
C LEU A 44 0.19 -13.68 19.90
N LEU A 45 1.03 -14.71 19.73
CA LEU A 45 1.33 -15.28 18.42
C LEU A 45 0.12 -15.99 17.83
N GLU A 46 -0.68 -16.72 18.62
CA GLU A 46 -1.97 -17.25 18.16
C GLU A 46 -2.95 -16.13 17.77
N SER A 47 -2.99 -15.05 18.56
CA SER A 47 -3.82 -13.89 18.27
C SER A 47 -3.39 -13.17 16.97
N ALA A 48 -2.09 -13.10 16.69
CA ALA A 48 -1.55 -12.56 15.44
C ALA A 48 -1.94 -13.43 14.24
N VAL A 49 -1.88 -14.77 14.34
CA VAL A 49 -2.37 -15.65 13.26
C VAL A 49 -3.87 -15.47 13.02
N ARG A 50 -4.65 -15.26 14.09
CA ARG A 50 -6.09 -15.02 13.99
C ARG A 50 -6.45 -13.68 13.33
N SER A 51 -5.57 -12.68 13.36
CA SER A 51 -5.83 -11.38 12.74
C SER A 51 -5.52 -11.33 11.24
N LEU A 52 -4.80 -12.31 10.70
CA LEU A 52 -4.37 -12.35 9.30
C LEU A 52 -5.48 -12.14 8.26
N PRO A 53 -6.68 -12.74 8.38
CA PRO A 53 -7.76 -12.50 7.41
C PRO A 53 -8.15 -11.02 7.31
N GLY A 54 -7.95 -10.24 8.37
CA GLY A 54 -8.19 -8.79 8.39
C GLY A 54 -7.29 -8.00 7.45
N LEU A 55 -6.16 -8.58 7.02
CA LEU A 55 -5.21 -7.95 6.09
C LEU A 55 -5.64 -8.09 4.63
N ALA A 56 -6.66 -8.88 4.29
CA ALA A 56 -7.03 -9.14 2.90
C ALA A 56 -7.26 -7.86 2.08
N GLY A 57 -7.80 -6.80 2.69
CA GLY A 57 -8.02 -5.51 2.03
C GLY A 57 -6.89 -4.49 2.23
N SER A 58 -5.73 -4.88 2.76
CA SER A 58 -4.68 -3.93 3.14
C SER A 58 -3.74 -3.54 2.04
N ASP A 59 -3.53 -2.24 1.89
CA ASP A 59 -2.58 -1.65 0.95
C ASP A 59 -1.54 -0.81 1.71
N ASP A 60 -1.35 -1.13 3.00
CA ASP A 60 -0.32 -0.53 3.83
C ASP A 60 0.96 -1.40 3.78
N PRO A 61 2.12 -0.83 3.38
CA PRO A 61 3.39 -1.55 3.41
C PRO A 61 3.79 -2.07 4.80
N GLU A 62 3.38 -1.42 5.89
CA GLU A 62 3.67 -1.89 7.25
C GLU A 62 2.94 -3.21 7.55
N ASP A 63 1.68 -3.34 7.13
CA ASP A 63 0.91 -4.58 7.28
C ASP A 63 1.54 -5.74 6.50
N ALA A 64 2.04 -5.47 5.28
CA ALA A 64 2.75 -6.46 4.47
C ALA A 64 4.08 -6.87 5.11
N GLY A 65 4.86 -5.92 5.62
CA GLY A 65 6.08 -6.19 6.37
C GLY A 65 5.82 -7.01 7.63
N ALA A 66 4.74 -6.70 8.36
CA ALA A 66 4.33 -7.45 9.54
C ALA A 66 3.92 -8.89 9.20
N LEU A 67 3.23 -9.12 8.07
CA LEU A 67 2.92 -10.48 7.61
C LEU A 67 4.19 -11.32 7.40
N ILE A 68 5.21 -10.76 6.75
CA ILE A 68 6.50 -11.41 6.52
C ILE A 68 7.22 -11.67 7.84
N ALA A 69 7.30 -10.67 8.72
CA ALA A 69 7.95 -10.79 10.01
C ALA A 69 7.29 -11.89 10.88
N LEU A 70 5.95 -11.98 10.85
CA LEU A 70 5.22 -13.06 11.50
C LEU A 70 5.60 -14.42 10.90
N ALA A 71 5.69 -14.55 9.58
CA ALA A 71 6.06 -15.79 8.91
C ALA A 71 7.50 -16.23 9.25
N ALA A 72 8.46 -15.31 9.20
CA ALA A 72 9.84 -15.58 9.59
C ALA A 72 9.95 -16.09 11.03
N ARG A 73 9.16 -15.51 11.95
CA ARG A 73 9.11 -15.95 13.35
C ARG A 73 8.35 -17.28 13.53
N ALA A 74 7.28 -17.48 12.77
CA ALA A 74 6.46 -18.67 12.82
C ALA A 74 7.18 -19.94 12.35
N GLY A 75 8.16 -19.79 11.43
CA GLY A 75 9.03 -20.87 10.98
C GLY A 75 9.77 -21.55 12.13
N GLU A 76 10.10 -20.82 13.20
CA GLU A 76 10.74 -21.38 14.40
C GLU A 76 9.77 -22.20 15.27
N HIS A 77 8.46 -21.94 15.17
CA HIS A 77 7.44 -22.44 16.10
C HIS A 77 6.44 -23.44 15.48
N ARG A 78 6.62 -23.87 14.22
CA ARG A 78 5.71 -24.77 13.46
C ARG A 78 4.24 -24.43 13.66
N LEU A 79 3.84 -23.25 13.19
CA LEU A 79 2.43 -22.86 13.26
C LEU A 79 1.58 -23.72 12.30
N GLY A 80 0.48 -24.25 12.85
CA GLY A 80 -0.36 -25.28 12.24
C GLY A 80 -1.24 -24.80 11.07
N LEU A 81 -2.14 -25.70 10.65
CA LEU A 81 -3.04 -25.61 9.48
C LEU A 81 -3.74 -24.26 9.28
N ARG A 82 -4.01 -23.52 10.35
CA ARG A 82 -4.67 -22.21 10.29
C ARG A 82 -3.81 -21.13 9.60
N MET A 83 -2.50 -21.14 9.84
CA MET A 83 -1.59 -20.19 9.18
C MET A 83 -1.55 -20.45 7.68
N ASP A 84 -1.43 -21.72 7.28
CA ASP A 84 -1.46 -22.13 5.87
C ASP A 84 -2.77 -21.72 5.19
N GLU A 85 -3.93 -22.02 5.80
CA GLU A 85 -5.24 -21.62 5.27
C GLU A 85 -5.37 -20.10 5.12
N ALA A 86 -4.99 -19.34 6.15
CA ALA A 86 -5.03 -17.87 6.10
C ALA A 86 -4.11 -17.30 5.02
N LEU A 87 -2.87 -17.78 4.91
CA LEU A 87 -1.92 -17.35 3.89
C LEU A 87 -2.38 -17.73 2.47
N ASN A 88 -2.98 -18.91 2.30
CA ASN A 88 -3.53 -19.33 1.01
C ASN A 88 -4.70 -18.43 0.58
N ASP A 89 -5.58 -18.06 1.51
CA ASP A 89 -6.67 -17.13 1.22
C ASP A 89 -6.14 -15.73 0.90
N LEU A 90 -5.19 -15.21 1.68
CA LEU A 90 -4.55 -13.92 1.39
C LEU A 90 -3.83 -13.91 0.03
N ALA A 91 -3.15 -15.00 -0.34
CA ALA A 91 -2.50 -15.12 -1.64
C ALA A 91 -3.48 -15.11 -2.83
N ARG A 92 -4.75 -15.50 -2.62
CA ARG A 92 -5.78 -15.54 -3.67
C ARG A 92 -6.69 -14.31 -3.70
N THR A 93 -7.11 -13.83 -2.53
CA THR A 93 -8.15 -12.79 -2.39
C THR A 93 -7.64 -11.51 -1.76
N GLY A 94 -6.38 -11.47 -1.32
CA GLY A 94 -5.76 -10.27 -0.78
C GLY A 94 -5.66 -9.16 -1.82
N SER A 95 -5.36 -7.95 -1.35
CA SER A 95 -4.90 -6.85 -2.21
C SER A 95 -3.64 -7.27 -2.98
N PRO A 96 -3.29 -6.61 -4.09
CA PRO A 96 -2.04 -6.90 -4.80
C PRO A 96 -0.80 -6.90 -3.89
N LEU A 97 -0.70 -5.95 -2.94
CA LEU A 97 0.39 -5.91 -1.97
C LEU A 97 0.41 -7.16 -1.09
N VAL A 98 -0.73 -7.50 -0.48
CA VAL A 98 -0.84 -8.60 0.47
C VAL A 98 -0.70 -9.96 -0.22
N GLN A 99 -1.11 -10.08 -1.50
CA GLN A 99 -0.86 -11.25 -2.32
C GLN A 99 0.65 -11.52 -2.45
N GLY A 100 1.44 -10.49 -2.76
CA GLY A 100 2.90 -10.60 -2.86
C GLY A 100 3.53 -11.03 -1.54
N ALA A 101 3.14 -10.40 -0.43
CA ALA A 101 3.65 -10.73 0.90
C ALA A 101 3.24 -12.12 1.37
N ALA A 102 1.99 -12.53 1.15
CA ALA A 102 1.50 -13.86 1.51
C ALA A 102 2.23 -14.97 0.75
N LEU A 103 2.50 -14.77 -0.54
CA LEU A 103 3.25 -15.71 -1.35
C LEU A 103 4.71 -15.86 -0.88
N ALA A 104 5.38 -14.76 -0.55
CA ALA A 104 6.70 -14.81 0.07
C ALA A 104 6.67 -15.51 1.43
N ALA A 105 5.68 -15.22 2.28
CA ALA A 105 5.49 -15.88 3.57
C ALA A 105 5.28 -17.40 3.45
N ARG A 106 4.55 -17.86 2.42
CA ARG A 106 4.36 -19.31 2.17
C ARG A 106 5.67 -20.02 1.82
N VAL A 107 6.54 -19.39 1.02
CA VAL A 107 7.87 -19.95 0.72
C VAL A 107 8.77 -19.93 1.96
N LEU A 108 8.75 -18.85 2.76
CA LEU A 108 9.50 -18.77 4.02
C LEU A 108 9.13 -19.86 5.03
N LEU A 109 7.88 -20.33 4.98
CA LEU A 109 7.34 -21.39 5.83
C LEU A 109 7.46 -22.79 5.21
N ASP A 110 8.12 -22.92 4.05
CA ASP A 110 8.26 -24.19 3.30
C ASP A 110 6.89 -24.81 2.94
N LEU A 111 5.87 -23.97 2.73
CA LEU A 111 4.52 -24.38 2.31
C LEU A 111 4.37 -24.44 0.79
N ASP A 112 5.09 -23.56 0.08
CA ASP A 112 5.14 -23.48 -1.37
C ASP A 112 6.59 -23.52 -1.86
N ASP A 113 6.77 -24.02 -3.08
CA ASP A 113 8.07 -24.08 -3.75
C ASP A 113 8.54 -22.70 -4.28
N ALA A 114 9.84 -22.43 -4.17
CA ALA A 114 10.46 -21.16 -4.53
C ALA A 114 10.46 -20.90 -6.05
N ASP A 115 10.62 -21.93 -6.89
CA ASP A 115 10.63 -21.78 -8.36
C ASP A 115 9.22 -21.41 -8.87
N THR A 116 8.19 -21.96 -8.21
CA THR A 116 6.80 -21.62 -8.47
C THR A 116 6.51 -20.14 -8.16
N LEU A 117 7.09 -19.59 -7.09
CA LEU A 117 7.00 -18.18 -6.75
C LEU A 117 7.63 -17.29 -7.83
N GLY A 118 8.87 -17.61 -8.22
CA GLY A 118 9.58 -16.88 -9.27
C GLY A 118 8.83 -16.89 -10.60
N SER A 119 8.29 -18.04 -10.99
CA SER A 119 7.49 -18.20 -12.22
C SER A 119 6.20 -17.37 -12.18
N ARG A 120 5.52 -17.32 -11.03
CA ARG A 120 4.33 -16.45 -10.83
C ARG A 120 4.73 -14.98 -10.94
N ALA A 121 5.85 -14.57 -10.34
CA ALA A 121 6.34 -13.21 -10.38
C ALA A 121 6.70 -12.76 -11.80
N ALA A 122 7.35 -13.62 -12.59
CA ALA A 122 7.58 -13.39 -14.02
C ALA A 122 6.26 -13.22 -14.79
N GLY A 123 5.25 -14.04 -14.51
CA GLY A 123 3.92 -13.93 -15.12
C GLY A 123 3.22 -12.60 -14.81
N TRP A 124 3.43 -12.00 -13.63
CA TRP A 124 2.91 -10.66 -13.33
C TRP A 124 3.47 -9.61 -14.28
N ILE A 125 4.76 -9.68 -14.61
CA ILE A 125 5.42 -8.76 -15.54
C ILE A 125 4.79 -8.88 -16.92
N ASP A 126 4.56 -10.10 -17.41
CA ASP A 126 3.96 -10.31 -18.73
C ASP A 126 2.55 -9.75 -18.84
N THR A 127 1.73 -9.94 -17.80
CA THR A 127 0.34 -9.47 -17.76
C THR A 127 0.17 -7.96 -17.51
N ALA A 128 1.25 -7.25 -17.16
CA ALA A 128 1.22 -5.81 -16.85
C ALA A 128 1.20 -4.91 -18.10
N THR A 129 0.19 -5.10 -18.97
CA THR A 129 0.05 -4.35 -20.23
C THR A 129 -0.77 -3.07 -20.10
N GLY A 130 -1.65 -2.98 -19.10
CA GLY A 130 -2.51 -1.83 -18.85
C GLY A 130 -2.27 -1.18 -17.49
N PRO A 131 -2.90 -0.02 -17.24
CA PRO A 131 -2.64 0.80 -16.04
C PRO A 131 -2.94 0.06 -14.73
N ASP A 132 -4.10 -0.59 -14.64
CA ASP A 132 -4.47 -1.35 -13.44
C ASP A 132 -3.53 -2.54 -13.20
N GLN A 133 -3.10 -3.20 -14.27
CA GLN A 133 -2.19 -4.35 -14.17
C GLN A 133 -0.77 -3.91 -13.81
N ARG A 134 -0.29 -2.76 -14.31
CA ARG A 134 0.98 -2.15 -13.91
C ARG A 134 0.97 -1.74 -12.44
N HIS A 135 -0.11 -1.14 -11.97
CA HIS A 135 -0.26 -0.85 -10.55
C HIS A 135 -0.23 -2.14 -9.71
N ALA A 136 -1.02 -3.16 -10.09
CA ALA A 136 -1.03 -4.44 -9.40
C ALA A 136 0.35 -5.13 -9.40
N LEU A 137 1.11 -5.03 -10.50
CA LEU A 137 2.50 -5.50 -10.58
C LEU A 137 3.37 -4.79 -9.54
N SER A 138 3.36 -3.45 -9.52
CA SER A 138 4.14 -2.66 -8.58
C SER A 138 3.85 -3.05 -7.13
N ARG A 139 2.57 -3.15 -6.77
CA ARG A 139 2.13 -3.54 -5.43
C ARG A 139 2.51 -4.98 -5.07
N ARG A 140 2.31 -5.95 -5.97
CA ARG A 140 2.69 -7.36 -5.74
C ARG A 140 4.20 -7.50 -5.54
N LEU A 141 5.00 -6.84 -6.36
CA LEU A 141 6.45 -6.83 -6.21
C LEU A 141 6.88 -6.15 -4.90
N ALA A 142 6.25 -5.04 -4.53
CA ALA A 142 6.51 -4.38 -3.26
C ALA A 142 6.26 -5.32 -2.06
N GLY A 143 5.14 -6.04 -2.05
CA GLY A 143 4.81 -7.01 -1.00
C GLY A 143 5.75 -8.22 -0.98
N LEU A 144 6.08 -8.76 -2.16
CA LEU A 144 7.05 -9.86 -2.32
C LEU A 144 8.44 -9.46 -1.81
N LEU A 145 8.93 -8.30 -2.23
CA LEU A 145 10.27 -7.81 -1.94
C LEU A 145 10.40 -7.24 -0.52
N GLY A 146 9.30 -6.90 0.14
CA GLY A 146 9.28 -6.62 1.58
C GLY A 146 9.83 -7.79 2.42
N GLY A 147 9.74 -9.03 1.91
CA GLY A 147 10.38 -10.21 2.48
C GLY A 147 11.60 -10.72 1.73
N ALA A 148 12.18 -9.93 0.81
CA ALA A 148 13.31 -10.38 -0.01
C ALA A 148 14.53 -10.81 0.82
N ALA A 149 14.85 -10.11 1.90
CA ALA A 149 16.02 -10.45 2.72
C ALA A 149 15.95 -11.86 3.34
N PRO A 150 14.91 -12.23 4.12
CA PRO A 150 14.77 -13.59 4.62
C PRO A 150 14.52 -14.61 3.49
N LEU A 151 13.84 -14.21 2.41
CA LEU A 151 13.54 -15.08 1.28
C LEU A 151 14.80 -15.48 0.50
N LEU A 152 15.70 -14.53 0.22
CA LEU A 152 16.97 -14.81 -0.45
C LEU A 152 17.96 -15.55 0.45
N GLN A 153 17.84 -15.43 1.78
CA GLN A 153 18.63 -16.23 2.72
C GLN A 153 18.20 -17.70 2.74
N SER A 154 16.89 -17.96 2.62
CA SER A 154 16.31 -19.32 2.65
C SER A 154 16.30 -19.99 1.28
N ALA A 155 16.00 -19.23 0.22
CA ALA A 155 15.89 -19.69 -1.17
C ALA A 155 16.57 -18.67 -2.13
N PRO A 156 17.90 -18.77 -2.33
CA PRO A 156 18.67 -17.82 -3.12
C PRO A 156 18.22 -17.69 -4.59
N THR A 157 17.66 -18.76 -5.16
CA THR A 157 17.22 -18.85 -6.57
C THR A 157 15.75 -18.46 -6.77
N ALA A 158 15.02 -18.11 -5.71
CA ALA A 158 13.57 -17.86 -5.77
C ALA A 158 13.17 -16.73 -6.74
N LEU A 159 14.10 -15.79 -6.99
CA LEU A 159 13.87 -14.66 -7.89
C LEU A 159 14.50 -14.86 -9.28
N ASP A 160 15.19 -15.97 -9.55
CA ASP A 160 15.86 -16.21 -10.84
C ASP A 160 14.89 -16.13 -12.03
N PRO A 161 13.70 -16.76 -12.01
CA PRO A 161 12.76 -16.65 -13.13
C PRO A 161 12.27 -15.21 -13.37
N LEU A 162 12.13 -14.41 -12.30
CA LEU A 162 11.80 -12.99 -12.42
C LEU A 162 12.96 -12.23 -13.06
N MET A 163 14.20 -12.53 -12.65
CA MET A 163 15.37 -11.83 -13.16
C MET A 163 15.59 -12.12 -14.64
N ASP A 164 15.49 -13.39 -15.03
CA ASP A 164 15.62 -13.84 -16.42
C ASP A 164 14.50 -13.26 -17.29
N ARG A 165 13.32 -13.01 -16.71
CA ARG A 165 12.25 -12.33 -17.43
C ARG A 165 12.61 -10.88 -17.72
N VAL A 166 13.16 -10.14 -16.75
CA VAL A 166 13.64 -8.75 -16.96
C VAL A 166 14.73 -8.70 -18.04
N ASP A 167 15.64 -9.69 -18.04
CA ASP A 167 16.75 -9.79 -19.00
C ASP A 167 16.28 -10.10 -20.43
N THR A 168 15.09 -10.69 -20.61
CA THR A 168 14.58 -11.15 -21.91
C THR A 168 13.43 -10.31 -22.48
N LEU A 169 12.94 -9.31 -21.74
CA LEU A 169 11.91 -8.40 -22.24
C LEU A 169 12.41 -7.58 -23.43
N ALA A 170 11.51 -7.33 -24.38
CA ALA A 170 11.75 -6.35 -25.43
C ALA A 170 11.85 -4.94 -24.82
N ASP A 171 12.72 -4.09 -25.37
CA ASP A 171 13.04 -2.79 -24.78
C ASP A 171 11.80 -1.92 -24.54
N GLN A 172 10.89 -1.83 -25.52
CA GLN A 172 9.63 -1.09 -25.33
C GLN A 172 8.76 -1.71 -24.24
N GLY A 173 8.63 -3.04 -24.23
CA GLY A 173 7.85 -3.74 -23.20
C GLY A 173 8.42 -3.56 -21.80
N PHE A 174 9.75 -3.44 -21.68
CA PHE A 174 10.43 -3.09 -20.44
C PHE A 174 10.17 -1.63 -20.05
N LEU A 175 10.36 -0.67 -20.96
CA LEU A 175 10.17 0.77 -20.69
C LEU A 175 8.72 1.09 -20.28
N ASP A 176 7.73 0.49 -20.93
CA ASP A 176 6.31 0.66 -20.57
C ASP A 176 6.00 0.17 -19.14
N ARG A 177 6.78 -0.79 -18.63
CA ARG A 177 6.63 -1.38 -17.29
C ARG A 177 7.64 -0.83 -16.29
N LEU A 178 8.61 -0.02 -16.74
CA LEU A 178 9.73 0.44 -15.93
C LEU A 178 9.27 1.19 -14.67
N PRO A 179 8.29 2.11 -14.72
CA PRO A 179 7.83 2.79 -13.50
C PRO A 179 7.21 1.81 -12.49
N ALA A 180 6.41 0.85 -12.96
CA ALA A 180 5.80 -0.16 -12.10
C ALA A 180 6.84 -1.10 -11.47
N LEU A 181 7.80 -1.57 -12.28
CA LEU A 181 8.94 -2.38 -11.82
C LEU A 181 9.75 -1.62 -10.78
N ARG A 182 10.16 -0.39 -11.09
CA ARG A 182 10.90 0.48 -10.19
C ARG A 182 10.15 0.73 -8.88
N GLY A 183 8.85 0.99 -8.94
CA GLY A 183 8.00 1.14 -7.75
C GLY A 183 7.90 -0.13 -6.89
N GLY A 184 8.00 -1.32 -7.49
CA GLY A 184 8.05 -2.58 -6.75
C GLY A 184 9.37 -2.78 -6.01
N PHE A 185 10.49 -2.42 -6.64
CA PHE A 185 11.84 -2.53 -6.06
C PHE A 185 12.21 -1.36 -5.14
N ASP A 186 11.42 -0.29 -5.13
CA ASP A 186 11.62 0.87 -4.25
C ASP A 186 11.49 0.51 -2.76
N THR A 187 10.82 -0.60 -2.43
CA THR A 187 10.75 -1.13 -1.05
C THR A 187 12.11 -1.58 -0.50
N LEU A 188 13.07 -1.90 -1.37
CA LEU A 188 14.43 -2.21 -0.96
C LEU A 188 15.16 -0.94 -0.54
N SER A 189 15.90 -1.02 0.57
CA SER A 189 16.78 0.07 0.98
C SER A 189 17.84 0.36 -0.09
N PRO A 190 18.44 1.58 -0.12
CA PRO A 190 19.49 1.90 -1.08
C PRO A 190 20.61 0.87 -1.12
N ALA A 191 21.07 0.43 0.06
CA ALA A 191 22.07 -0.62 0.19
C ALA A 191 21.57 -2.00 -0.29
N GLY A 192 20.28 -2.30 -0.13
CA GLY A 192 19.65 -3.50 -0.69
C GLY A 192 19.66 -3.50 -2.22
N ARG A 193 19.33 -2.35 -2.84
CA ARG A 193 19.38 -2.17 -4.30
C ARG A 193 20.81 -2.30 -4.83
N ASP A 194 21.80 -1.73 -4.13
CA ASP A 194 23.21 -1.86 -4.50
C ASP A 194 23.70 -3.30 -4.46
N ARG A 195 23.36 -4.05 -3.40
CA ARG A 195 23.69 -5.47 -3.31
C ARG A 195 23.06 -6.28 -4.44
N LEU A 196 21.79 -6.03 -4.73
CA LEU A 196 21.09 -6.71 -5.82
C LEU A 196 21.73 -6.40 -7.18
N LEU A 197 22.03 -5.12 -7.45
CA LEU A 197 22.71 -4.73 -8.68
C LEU A 197 24.08 -5.42 -8.80
N HIS A 198 24.82 -5.53 -7.70
CA HIS A 198 26.11 -6.23 -7.69
C HIS A 198 25.95 -7.71 -8.05
N THR A 199 25.01 -8.42 -7.43
CA THR A 199 24.72 -9.83 -7.74
C THR A 199 24.32 -10.03 -9.20
N VAL A 200 23.47 -9.16 -9.73
CA VAL A 200 23.05 -9.21 -11.14
C VAL A 200 24.22 -8.97 -12.09
N THR A 201 25.04 -7.96 -11.80
CA THR A 201 26.18 -7.57 -12.66
C THR A 201 27.23 -8.68 -12.70
N ASP A 202 27.48 -9.35 -11.56
CA ASP A 202 28.37 -10.51 -11.48
C ASP A 202 27.80 -11.70 -12.26
N ARG A 203 26.49 -11.97 -12.14
CA ARG A 203 25.79 -13.03 -12.89
C ARG A 203 25.85 -12.82 -14.41
N LEU A 204 25.70 -11.58 -14.86
CA LEU A 204 25.71 -11.20 -16.27
C LEU A 204 27.13 -11.05 -16.86
N GLY A 205 28.18 -11.15 -16.02
CA GLY A 205 29.57 -11.05 -16.46
C GLY A 205 30.00 -9.64 -16.91
N ASP A 206 29.25 -8.60 -16.53
CA ASP A 206 29.55 -7.19 -16.89
C ASP A 206 30.63 -6.58 -15.99
N ARG A 207 31.05 -7.30 -14.93
CA ARG A 207 32.27 -7.04 -14.18
C ARG A 207 33.30 -8.13 -14.47
N LEU A 208 34.50 -7.69 -14.88
CA LEU A 208 35.68 -8.54 -14.80
C LEU A 208 35.98 -8.77 -13.32
N ASP A 209 35.83 -10.02 -12.85
CA ASP A 209 36.30 -10.40 -11.53
C ASP A 209 37.83 -10.28 -11.50
N LEU A 210 38.32 -9.24 -10.83
CA LEU A 210 39.75 -9.01 -10.62
C LEU A 210 40.28 -9.82 -9.42
N ALA A 211 39.43 -10.54 -8.70
CA ALA A 211 39.84 -11.47 -7.66
C ALA A 211 40.30 -12.77 -8.31
N LEU A 212 41.62 -12.95 -8.38
CA LEU A 212 42.17 -14.24 -8.77
C LEU A 212 41.88 -15.25 -7.65
N GLY A 213 41.09 -16.29 -7.93
CA GLY A 213 40.74 -17.39 -7.00
C GLY A 213 41.92 -18.28 -6.56
N ALA A 214 43.15 -17.81 -6.75
CA ALA A 214 44.38 -18.49 -6.37
C ALA A 214 44.81 -18.07 -4.96
N SER A 215 45.39 -19.01 -4.20
CA SER A 215 45.92 -18.70 -2.87
C SER A 215 46.93 -17.55 -2.92
N PRO A 216 47.03 -16.70 -1.88
CA PRO A 216 47.98 -15.57 -1.85
C PRO A 216 49.43 -15.99 -2.14
N ARG A 217 49.81 -17.22 -1.74
CA ARG A 217 51.13 -17.79 -2.02
C ARG A 217 51.34 -18.10 -3.51
N LEU A 218 50.30 -18.58 -4.20
CA LEU A 218 50.35 -18.86 -5.64
C LEU A 218 50.38 -17.55 -6.43
N LEU A 219 49.63 -16.54 -6.00
CA LEU A 219 49.66 -15.20 -6.59
C LEU A 219 51.03 -14.54 -6.45
N ALA A 220 51.67 -14.67 -5.27
CA ALA A 220 53.04 -14.18 -5.04
C ALA A 220 54.06 -14.90 -5.94
N LEU A 221 53.88 -16.21 -6.19
CA LEU A 221 54.73 -16.97 -7.10
C LEU A 221 54.57 -16.51 -8.55
N TRP A 222 53.33 -16.30 -9.02
CA TRP A 222 53.06 -15.81 -10.36
C TRP A 222 53.59 -14.39 -10.57
N THR A 223 53.36 -13.48 -9.61
CA THR A 223 53.94 -12.12 -9.68
C THR A 223 55.46 -12.12 -9.66
N ALA A 224 56.09 -13.01 -8.87
CA ALA A 224 57.54 -13.15 -8.88
C ALA A 224 58.07 -13.69 -10.23
N ALA A 225 57.37 -14.66 -10.82
CA ALA A 225 57.70 -15.21 -12.13
C ALA A 225 57.53 -14.16 -13.23
N ASP A 226 56.45 -13.38 -13.21
CA ASP A 226 56.21 -12.28 -14.15
C ASP A 226 57.24 -11.17 -14.00
N ALA A 227 57.59 -10.80 -12.77
CA ALA A 227 58.64 -9.82 -12.52
C ALA A 227 60.02 -10.32 -12.94
N ALA A 228 60.29 -11.63 -12.86
CA ALA A 228 61.51 -12.23 -13.39
C ALA A 228 61.50 -12.22 -14.92
N GLY A 229 60.39 -12.62 -15.55
CA GLY A 229 60.21 -12.58 -17.00
C GLY A 229 60.36 -11.16 -17.56
N ARG A 230 59.76 -10.16 -16.91
CA ARG A 230 59.91 -8.75 -17.26
C ARG A 230 61.36 -8.29 -17.19
N ARG A 231 62.07 -8.60 -16.10
CA ARG A 231 63.51 -8.28 -15.97
C ARG A 231 64.35 -8.96 -17.04
N THR A 232 64.03 -10.20 -17.41
CA THR A 232 64.71 -10.89 -18.51
C THR A 232 64.43 -10.22 -19.86
N VAL A 233 63.17 -9.84 -20.14
CA VAL A 233 62.80 -9.11 -21.36
C VAL A 233 63.45 -7.72 -21.41
N GLU A 234 63.53 -7.02 -20.27
CA GLU A 234 64.23 -5.74 -20.14
C GLU A 234 65.74 -5.89 -20.36
N SER A 235 66.35 -6.99 -19.86
CA SER A 235 67.77 -7.28 -20.07
C SER A 235 68.11 -7.70 -21.51
N LEU A 236 67.13 -8.23 -22.25
CA LEU A 236 67.27 -8.67 -23.64
C LEU A 236 66.84 -7.59 -24.64
N ARG A 237 66.24 -6.49 -24.19
CA ARG A 237 65.92 -5.36 -25.05
C ARG A 237 67.21 -4.59 -25.38
N PRO A 238 67.60 -4.44 -26.66
CA PRO A 238 68.56 -3.41 -27.03
C PRO A 238 67.95 -2.03 -26.73
N PRO A 239 68.75 -0.96 -26.60
CA PRO A 239 68.22 0.38 -26.39
C PRO A 239 67.45 0.80 -27.65
N LEU A 240 66.13 0.60 -27.63
CA LEU A 240 65.24 1.28 -28.55
C LEU A 240 65.31 2.76 -28.21
N GLY A 241 66.00 3.51 -29.07
CA GLY A 241 66.08 4.96 -29.00
C GLY A 241 64.69 5.56 -28.84
N THR A 242 64.56 6.45 -27.86
CA THR A 242 63.45 7.38 -27.74
C THR A 242 63.40 8.29 -28.96
N SER A 243 62.65 7.87 -29.97
CA SER A 243 62.06 8.76 -30.97
C SER A 243 61.00 7.98 -31.76
N LEU A 244 59.76 8.02 -31.26
CA LEU A 244 58.63 7.94 -32.19
C LEU A 244 58.64 9.27 -32.94
N PRO A 245 58.78 9.29 -34.28
CA PRO A 245 58.62 10.52 -35.03
C PRO A 245 57.17 10.97 -34.86
N THR A 246 57.01 12.21 -34.42
CA THR A 246 55.77 12.99 -34.57
C THR A 246 55.42 12.96 -36.05
N ALA A 247 54.38 12.21 -36.42
CA ALA A 247 53.81 12.31 -37.75
C ALA A 247 52.97 13.59 -37.79
N GLU A 248 53.57 14.65 -38.34
CA GLU A 248 52.86 15.81 -38.87
C GLU A 248 51.82 15.38 -39.93
N ASP A 249 50.77 16.20 -40.02
CA ASP A 249 49.67 16.15 -40.97
C ASP A 249 50.07 15.80 -42.42
N GLY A 250 49.45 14.75 -42.97
CA GLY A 250 49.48 14.43 -44.40
C GLY A 250 48.67 13.16 -44.72
N PRO A 251 47.78 13.16 -45.73
CA PRO A 251 46.76 12.12 -45.87
C PRO A 251 47.34 10.84 -46.50
N ALA A 252 47.24 9.71 -45.79
CA ALA A 252 47.59 8.38 -46.29
C ALA A 252 46.32 7.52 -46.50
N PRO A 253 46.35 6.56 -47.45
CA PRO A 253 45.17 6.08 -48.17
C PRO A 253 44.36 5.04 -47.38
N LYS A 254 43.02 5.12 -47.52
CA LYS A 254 42.07 4.16 -46.97
C LYS A 254 42.26 2.76 -47.57
N PRO A 255 42.32 1.68 -46.78
CA PRO A 255 42.13 0.34 -47.31
C PRO A 255 40.67 0.19 -47.77
N SER A 256 40.49 -0.26 -49.01
CA SER A 256 39.20 -0.58 -49.60
C SER A 256 38.59 -1.78 -48.86
N ALA A 257 37.74 -1.49 -47.88
CA ALA A 257 36.69 -2.39 -47.48
C ALA A 257 35.52 -2.15 -48.45
N ALA A 258 35.07 -3.23 -49.12
CA ALA A 258 33.80 -3.25 -49.82
C ALA A 258 32.70 -2.70 -48.90
N PRO A 259 31.65 -2.04 -49.44
CA PRO A 259 30.60 -1.47 -48.62
C PRO A 259 29.79 -2.62 -48.02
N ALA A 260 30.21 -3.10 -46.85
CA ALA A 260 29.26 -3.61 -45.89
C ALA A 260 28.38 -2.40 -45.58
N THR A 261 27.18 -2.38 -46.15
CA THR A 261 26.08 -1.54 -45.69
C THR A 261 26.17 -1.53 -44.16
N PRO A 262 26.35 -0.37 -43.50
CA PRO A 262 26.23 -0.34 -42.06
C PRO A 262 24.88 -0.99 -41.75
N PRO A 263 24.79 -1.96 -40.82
CA PRO A 263 23.48 -2.41 -40.38
C PRO A 263 22.69 -1.13 -40.07
N PRO A 264 21.44 -1.00 -40.56
CA PRO A 264 20.66 0.21 -40.35
C PRO A 264 20.75 0.53 -38.86
N SER A 265 21.16 1.76 -38.54
CA SER A 265 21.30 2.33 -37.18
C SER A 265 20.65 1.41 -36.15
N SER A 266 21.46 0.59 -35.47
CA SER A 266 20.94 -0.34 -34.46
C SER A 266 20.07 0.48 -33.53
N ALA A 267 18.77 0.19 -33.53
CA ALA A 267 17.81 0.78 -32.65
C ALA A 267 18.40 0.76 -31.22
N HIS A 268 18.13 1.81 -30.46
CA HIS A 268 18.59 2.04 -29.10
C HIS A 268 18.30 0.84 -28.17
N HIS A 269 19.15 -0.20 -28.22
CA HIS A 269 18.94 -1.44 -27.49
C HIS A 269 19.52 -1.34 -26.08
N LEU A 270 18.72 -1.71 -25.08
CA LEU A 270 19.14 -1.73 -23.69
C LEU A 270 19.79 -3.08 -23.39
N THR A 271 21.01 -3.06 -22.85
CA THR A 271 21.63 -4.29 -22.34
C THR A 271 20.89 -4.77 -21.08
N PRO A 272 20.95 -6.07 -20.72
CA PRO A 272 20.38 -6.55 -19.47
C PRO A 272 20.88 -5.74 -18.25
N THR A 273 22.18 -5.42 -18.18
CA THR A 273 22.70 -4.60 -17.09
C THR A 273 22.12 -3.18 -17.08
N ASP A 274 21.92 -2.55 -18.24
CA ASP A 274 21.29 -1.23 -18.31
C ASP A 274 19.83 -1.26 -17.83
N ARG A 275 19.10 -2.35 -18.10
CA ARG A 275 17.74 -2.53 -17.57
C ARG A 275 17.74 -2.59 -16.05
N TRP A 276 18.69 -3.30 -15.45
CA TRP A 276 18.81 -3.36 -13.99
C TRP A 276 19.25 -2.04 -13.37
N ARG A 277 20.16 -1.30 -14.01
CA ARG A 277 20.53 0.07 -13.61
C ARG A 277 19.30 1.00 -13.62
N LEU A 278 18.48 0.95 -14.68
CA LEU A 278 17.23 1.71 -14.79
C LEU A 278 16.19 1.30 -13.75
N LEU A 279 15.97 0.00 -13.56
CA LEU A 279 14.97 -0.56 -12.67
C LEU A 279 15.29 -0.26 -11.20
N LEU A 280 16.56 -0.36 -10.81
CA LEU A 280 17.01 -0.09 -9.44
C LEU A 280 17.27 1.40 -9.18
N GLY A 281 17.40 2.21 -10.25
CA GLY A 281 17.77 3.63 -10.15
C GLY A 281 19.18 3.83 -9.63
N ARG A 282 20.14 3.01 -10.07
CA ARG A 282 21.53 2.99 -9.58
C ARG A 282 22.52 3.00 -10.75
N GLU A 283 23.69 3.58 -10.50
CA GLU A 283 24.76 3.76 -11.50
C GLU A 283 24.28 4.45 -12.81
N SER A 284 23.42 5.47 -12.68
CA SER A 284 22.83 6.21 -13.82
C SER A 284 23.89 6.87 -14.72
N GLU A 285 25.08 7.14 -14.20
CA GLU A 285 26.23 7.66 -14.94
C GLU A 285 26.81 6.66 -15.97
N LYS A 286 26.65 5.36 -15.72
CA LYS A 286 27.12 4.29 -16.62
C LYS A 286 26.12 3.95 -17.72
N LEU A 287 24.90 4.49 -17.65
CA LEU A 287 23.88 4.29 -18.68
C LEU A 287 24.25 5.02 -19.98
N PRO A 288 23.84 4.48 -21.14
CA PRO A 288 23.95 5.20 -22.41
C PRO A 288 23.08 6.46 -22.39
N GLN A 289 23.48 7.47 -23.17
CA GLN A 289 22.87 8.82 -23.11
C GLN A 289 21.33 8.82 -23.32
N HIS A 290 20.81 7.93 -24.18
CA HIS A 290 19.37 7.82 -24.41
C HIS A 290 18.62 7.23 -23.20
N ALA A 291 19.24 6.30 -22.46
CA ALA A 291 18.67 5.67 -21.26
C ALA A 291 18.71 6.60 -20.03
N ARG A 292 19.69 7.50 -19.94
CA ARG A 292 19.81 8.45 -18.82
C ARG A 292 18.58 9.35 -18.66
N ARG A 293 17.90 9.71 -19.76
CA ARG A 293 16.67 10.52 -19.70
C ARG A 293 15.55 9.79 -18.96
N TYR A 294 15.37 8.49 -19.23
CA TYR A 294 14.42 7.65 -18.51
C TYR A 294 14.77 7.50 -17.02
N ALA A 295 16.06 7.35 -16.71
CA ALA A 295 16.53 7.31 -15.32
C ALA A 295 16.18 8.62 -14.59
N HIS A 296 16.60 9.76 -15.14
CA HIS A 296 16.38 11.08 -14.57
C HIS A 296 14.89 11.39 -14.36
N ALA A 297 14.05 11.14 -15.36
CA ALA A 297 12.61 11.36 -15.27
C ALA A 297 11.95 10.57 -14.14
N LEU A 298 12.46 9.39 -13.80
CA LEU A 298 11.96 8.55 -12.70
C LEU A 298 12.69 8.77 -11.37
N ASP A 299 13.92 9.27 -11.40
CA ASP A 299 14.68 9.67 -10.19
C ASP A 299 13.95 10.80 -9.44
N GLU A 300 13.20 11.64 -10.15
CA GLU A 300 12.29 12.64 -9.57
C GLU A 300 11.21 12.03 -8.66
N LEU A 301 10.76 10.81 -8.97
CA LEU A 301 9.74 10.09 -8.18
C LEU A 301 10.35 9.12 -7.14
N TYR A 302 11.48 8.48 -7.47
CA TYR A 302 12.03 7.36 -6.70
C TYR A 302 13.45 7.61 -6.14
N GLY A 303 14.07 8.75 -6.44
CA GLY A 303 15.46 9.07 -6.08
C GLY A 303 15.66 9.42 -4.61
N THR A 304 14.60 9.78 -3.89
CA THR A 304 14.63 10.01 -2.44
C THR A 304 14.36 8.69 -1.70
N GLY A 305 15.37 7.82 -1.62
CA GLY A 305 15.23 6.54 -0.94
C GLY A 305 14.68 6.69 0.49
N ARG A 306 13.56 6.02 0.79
CA ARG A 306 13.01 5.93 2.16
C ARG A 306 13.53 4.64 2.81
N GLY A 307 14.32 4.77 3.88
CA GLY A 307 14.77 3.65 4.71
C GLY A 307 15.78 4.09 5.78
N GLU A 308 15.92 3.31 6.84
CA GLU A 308 16.97 3.52 7.85
C GLU A 308 18.34 3.48 7.15
N GLY A 309 18.98 4.65 7.04
CA GLY A 309 20.20 4.87 6.25
C GLY A 309 20.09 5.98 5.19
N SER A 310 18.90 6.54 4.94
CA SER A 310 18.70 7.66 4.01
C SER A 310 19.16 9.02 4.56
N THR A 311 19.54 9.10 5.84
CA THR A 311 19.98 10.34 6.49
C THR A 311 21.48 10.60 6.44
N ASP A 312 22.33 9.69 5.96
CA ASP A 312 23.80 9.84 6.13
C ASP A 312 24.70 9.51 4.92
N LEU A 313 24.17 9.32 3.71
CA LEU A 313 25.01 9.07 2.51
C LEU A 313 24.73 10.01 1.32
N GLY A 314 24.44 11.28 1.62
CA GLY A 314 24.36 12.33 0.60
C GLY A 314 24.42 13.77 1.11
N ARG A 315 24.63 13.97 2.41
CA ARG A 315 24.63 15.30 3.05
C ARG A 315 25.87 15.53 3.93
N GLU A 316 27.03 15.06 3.49
CA GLU A 316 28.30 15.56 4.04
C GLU A 316 28.73 16.84 3.33
N GLY A 317 28.61 17.94 4.08
CA GLY A 317 29.42 19.16 4.03
C GLY A 317 30.20 19.48 2.75
N GLY A 318 29.55 20.19 1.83
CA GLY A 318 30.21 20.91 0.75
C GLY A 318 29.43 22.16 0.38
N GLN A 319 29.84 23.32 0.92
CA GLN A 319 29.62 24.60 0.24
C GLN A 319 30.47 24.58 -1.04
N GLY A 320 29.95 23.93 -2.08
CA GLY A 320 30.47 23.93 -3.44
C GLY A 320 29.29 24.09 -4.37
N GLY A 321 29.26 25.16 -5.15
CA GLY A 321 28.20 25.42 -6.13
C GLY A 321 28.19 24.29 -7.17
N GLY A 322 27.27 23.35 -7.01
CA GLY A 322 26.94 22.36 -8.03
C GLY A 322 26.18 23.05 -9.16
N GLN A 323 26.67 22.87 -10.39
CA GLN A 323 26.00 23.28 -11.62
C GLN A 323 24.91 22.29 -12.02
N ASP A 324 24.21 21.71 -11.05
CA ASP A 324 23.06 20.85 -11.34
C ASP A 324 21.91 21.74 -11.77
N ALA A 325 21.28 21.37 -12.88
CA ALA A 325 20.19 22.13 -13.47
C ALA A 325 19.08 22.31 -12.43
N SER A 326 18.49 23.51 -12.39
CA SER A 326 17.31 23.78 -11.58
C SER A 326 16.26 22.68 -11.82
N PHE A 327 15.64 22.21 -10.74
CA PHE A 327 14.58 21.19 -10.82
C PHE A 327 13.55 21.59 -11.88
N PRO A 328 13.19 20.66 -12.80
CA PRO A 328 12.23 20.96 -13.85
C PRO A 328 10.87 21.31 -13.22
N THR A 329 10.17 22.26 -13.83
CA THR A 329 8.80 22.58 -13.42
C THR A 329 7.88 21.38 -13.65
N ALA A 330 6.79 21.26 -12.89
CA ALA A 330 5.81 20.17 -13.06
C ALA A 330 5.36 19.97 -14.52
N ARG A 331 5.23 21.08 -15.26
CA ARG A 331 4.87 21.08 -16.67
C ARG A 331 5.98 20.51 -17.56
N GLU A 332 7.22 20.96 -17.39
CA GLU A 332 8.36 20.44 -18.16
C GLU A 332 8.55 18.93 -17.89
N TRP A 333 8.37 18.51 -16.64
CA TRP A 333 8.43 17.09 -16.27
C TRP A 333 7.28 16.29 -16.88
N SER A 334 6.05 16.82 -16.88
CA SER A 334 4.89 16.20 -17.53
C SER A 334 5.08 16.03 -19.03
N GLU A 335 5.58 17.06 -19.72
CA GLU A 335 5.90 17.03 -21.16
C GLU A 335 7.03 16.02 -21.47
N GLU A 336 8.05 15.93 -20.61
CA GLU A 336 9.12 14.93 -20.73
C GLU A 336 8.61 13.50 -20.53
N LEU A 337 7.76 13.26 -19.52
CA LEU A 337 7.14 11.95 -19.27
C LEU A 337 6.25 11.51 -20.44
N ASP A 338 5.48 12.44 -21.03
CA ASP A 338 4.67 12.15 -22.23
C ASP A 338 5.55 11.75 -23.42
N ALA A 339 6.65 12.47 -23.63
CA ALA A 339 7.57 12.20 -24.74
C ALA A 339 8.32 10.86 -24.57
N LEU A 340 8.63 10.46 -23.33
CA LEU A 340 9.41 9.26 -23.03
C LEU A 340 8.53 8.00 -22.89
N PHE A 341 7.39 8.09 -22.21
CA PHE A 341 6.57 6.92 -21.85
C PHE A 341 5.14 6.97 -22.40
N GLY A 342 4.70 8.11 -22.93
CA GLY A 342 3.34 8.33 -23.41
C GLY A 342 2.33 8.67 -22.31
N ALA A 343 1.12 9.02 -22.74
CA ALA A 343 0.09 9.59 -21.87
C ALA A 343 -0.34 8.68 -20.71
N ASP A 344 -0.54 7.38 -20.96
CA ASP A 344 -1.02 6.46 -19.93
C ASP A 344 -0.03 6.37 -18.75
N VAL A 345 1.26 6.24 -19.05
CA VAL A 345 2.32 6.11 -18.04
C VAL A 345 2.61 7.46 -17.39
N ARG A 346 2.54 8.58 -18.14
CA ARG A 346 2.62 9.93 -17.59
C ARG A 346 1.61 10.12 -16.47
N GLU A 347 0.34 9.81 -16.71
CA GLU A 347 -0.72 9.97 -15.71
C GLU A 347 -0.49 9.10 -14.47
N GLU A 348 0.02 7.87 -14.65
CA GLU A 348 0.39 7.00 -13.52
C GLU A 348 1.52 7.58 -12.67
N VAL A 349 2.57 8.08 -13.31
CA VAL A 349 3.75 8.65 -12.63
C VAL A 349 3.39 9.95 -11.91
N LEU A 350 2.63 10.84 -12.56
CA LEU A 350 2.18 12.10 -11.95
C LEU A 350 1.21 11.85 -10.79
N ALA A 351 0.26 10.93 -10.93
CA ALA A 351 -0.65 10.58 -9.84
C ALA A 351 0.13 10.01 -8.65
N ARG A 352 1.14 9.17 -8.92
CA ARG A 352 2.00 8.62 -7.86
C ARG A 352 2.86 9.69 -7.19
N ALA A 353 3.34 10.68 -7.93
CA ALA A 353 4.07 11.82 -7.37
C ALA A 353 3.18 12.66 -6.44
N ALA A 354 1.92 12.87 -6.85
CA ALA A 354 0.93 13.54 -6.02
C ALA A 354 0.61 12.75 -4.74
N ASP A 355 0.48 11.42 -4.81
CA ASP A 355 0.33 10.55 -3.62
C ASP A 355 1.53 10.70 -2.65
N GLN A 356 2.74 10.99 -3.17
CA GLN A 356 3.95 11.16 -2.38
C GLN A 356 4.17 12.60 -1.87
N GLY A 357 3.24 13.51 -2.12
CA GLY A 357 3.26 14.88 -1.61
C GLY A 357 3.77 15.94 -2.60
N ARG A 358 4.05 15.57 -3.85
CA ARG A 358 4.39 16.53 -4.92
C ARG A 358 3.09 17.16 -5.46
N THR A 359 2.70 18.29 -4.89
CA THR A 359 1.39 18.92 -5.12
C THR A 359 1.30 19.77 -6.38
N ASP A 360 2.43 20.24 -6.92
CA ASP A 360 2.53 21.05 -8.13
C ASP A 360 2.07 20.30 -9.40
N VAL A 361 2.15 18.97 -9.42
CA VAL A 361 1.71 18.15 -10.56
C VAL A 361 0.20 17.95 -10.67
N LEU A 362 -0.56 18.26 -9.61
CA LEU A 362 -2.02 18.10 -9.61
C LEU A 362 -2.72 18.92 -10.70
N ALA A 363 -2.10 20.03 -11.13
CA ALA A 363 -2.62 20.89 -12.19
C ALA A 363 -2.45 20.29 -13.61
N GLU A 364 -1.53 19.35 -13.78
CA GLU A 364 -1.19 18.73 -15.06
C GLU A 364 -1.89 17.38 -15.27
N LEU A 365 -2.54 16.83 -14.24
CA LEU A 365 -3.29 15.58 -14.29
C LEU A 365 -4.54 15.69 -15.17
N ASP A 366 -4.81 14.68 -15.98
CA ASP A 366 -6.08 14.54 -16.70
C ASP A 366 -7.14 13.88 -15.79
N PRO A 367 -8.23 14.60 -15.45
CA PRO A 367 -9.27 14.05 -14.60
C PRO A 367 -9.97 12.79 -15.12
N GLN A 368 -9.85 12.44 -16.40
CA GLN A 368 -10.47 11.25 -17.02
C GLN A 368 -9.53 10.03 -17.09
N ALA A 369 -8.22 10.25 -17.15
CA ALA A 369 -7.24 9.18 -17.30
C ALA A 369 -6.70 8.69 -15.95
N VAL A 370 -6.66 9.54 -14.93
CA VAL A 370 -6.09 9.21 -13.62
C VAL A 370 -6.89 8.13 -12.91
N ARG A 371 -6.18 7.18 -12.31
CA ARG A 371 -6.75 6.14 -11.45
C ARG A 371 -7.13 6.73 -10.08
N PRO A 372 -8.35 6.44 -9.57
CA PRO A 372 -8.73 6.89 -8.24
C PRO A 372 -7.91 6.26 -7.12
N SER A 373 -7.35 7.09 -6.23
CA SER A 373 -6.72 6.68 -4.99
C SER A 373 -7.17 7.59 -3.83
N VAL A 374 -7.19 7.03 -2.62
CA VAL A 374 -7.47 7.80 -1.39
C VAL A 374 -6.33 8.80 -1.13
N ASP A 375 -5.10 8.39 -1.41
CA ASP A 375 -3.90 9.22 -1.23
C ASP A 375 -3.95 10.47 -2.13
N LEU A 376 -4.32 10.30 -3.41
CA LEU A 376 -4.48 11.41 -4.36
C LEU A 376 -5.58 12.36 -3.91
N LEU A 377 -6.74 11.82 -3.51
CA LEU A 377 -7.84 12.63 -2.99
C LEU A 377 -7.39 13.41 -1.75
N THR A 378 -6.65 12.78 -0.84
CA THR A 378 -6.09 13.43 0.35
C THR A 378 -5.14 14.57 -0.04
N SER A 379 -4.20 14.32 -0.96
CA SER A 379 -3.26 15.33 -1.45
C SER A 379 -3.97 16.53 -2.10
N VAL A 380 -5.04 16.29 -2.86
CA VAL A 380 -5.85 17.35 -3.46
C VAL A 380 -6.57 18.17 -2.39
N LEU A 381 -7.17 17.52 -1.39
CA LEU A 381 -7.93 18.20 -0.33
C LEU A 381 -7.01 19.00 0.62
N ASN A 382 -5.83 18.49 0.95
CA ASN A 382 -4.83 19.22 1.75
C ASN A 382 -4.38 20.52 1.08
N LEU A 383 -4.36 20.56 -0.25
CA LEU A 383 -3.96 21.73 -1.02
C LEU A 383 -5.11 22.73 -1.21
N ALA A 384 -6.36 22.29 -1.05
CA ALA A 384 -7.54 23.07 -1.41
C ALA A 384 -7.69 24.38 -0.62
N GLY A 385 -7.28 24.41 0.65
CA GLY A 385 -7.41 25.58 1.52
C GLY A 385 -6.58 26.80 1.10
N GLY A 386 -5.54 26.61 0.29
CA GLY A 386 -4.62 27.66 -0.15
C GLY A 386 -4.74 28.08 -1.62
N MET A 387 -5.67 27.49 -2.38
CA MET A 387 -5.76 27.70 -3.83
C MET A 387 -6.69 28.83 -4.26
N PRO A 388 -6.39 29.53 -5.38
CA PRO A 388 -7.36 30.38 -6.07
C PRO A 388 -8.58 29.58 -6.59
N GLU A 389 -9.77 30.19 -6.56
CA GLU A 389 -11.04 29.55 -7.03
C GLU A 389 -10.95 28.99 -8.45
N GLN A 390 -10.16 29.62 -9.32
CA GLN A 390 -9.95 29.15 -10.70
C GLN A 390 -9.24 27.78 -10.76
N GLN A 391 -8.31 27.51 -9.84
CA GLN A 391 -7.63 26.23 -9.75
C GLN A 391 -8.53 25.18 -9.09
N LEU A 392 -9.27 25.55 -8.05
CA LEU A 392 -10.28 24.69 -7.41
C LEU A 392 -11.36 24.23 -8.41
N ALA A 393 -11.82 25.13 -9.29
CA ALA A 393 -12.78 24.80 -10.33
C ALA A 393 -12.28 23.72 -11.31
N ARG A 394 -10.96 23.64 -11.55
CA ARG A 394 -10.35 22.59 -12.39
C ARG A 394 -10.27 21.25 -11.68
N LEU A 395 -10.12 21.25 -10.35
CA LEU A 395 -9.99 20.04 -9.53
C LEU A 395 -11.34 19.45 -9.09
N ARG A 396 -12.42 20.25 -9.05
CA ARG A 396 -13.78 19.76 -8.70
C ARG A 396 -14.22 18.51 -9.49
N PRO A 397 -14.08 18.45 -10.83
CA PRO A 397 -14.42 17.25 -11.60
C PRO A 397 -13.59 16.03 -11.23
N LEU A 398 -12.29 16.21 -10.96
CA LEU A 398 -11.39 15.15 -10.50
C LEU A 398 -11.88 14.63 -9.14
N VAL A 399 -12.03 15.50 -8.15
CA VAL A 399 -12.48 15.13 -6.79
C VAL A 399 -13.81 14.38 -6.83
N ARG A 400 -14.79 14.87 -7.59
CA ARG A 400 -16.09 14.20 -7.71
C ARG A 400 -15.96 12.79 -8.28
N ARG A 401 -15.19 12.61 -9.35
CA ARG A 401 -14.93 11.30 -9.94
C ARG A 401 -14.19 10.37 -8.96
N LEU A 402 -13.19 10.89 -8.25
CA LEU A 402 -12.44 10.14 -7.23
C LEU A 402 -13.38 9.62 -6.14
N VAL A 403 -14.23 10.50 -5.60
CA VAL A 403 -15.23 10.13 -4.59
C VAL A 403 -16.21 9.10 -5.13
N ASP A 404 -16.77 9.32 -6.33
CA ASP A 404 -17.74 8.41 -6.95
C ASP A 404 -17.16 7.00 -7.17
N GLU A 405 -15.93 6.89 -7.68
CA GLU A 405 -15.28 5.60 -7.93
C GLU A 405 -14.84 4.91 -6.64
N LEU A 406 -14.27 5.64 -5.67
CA LEU A 406 -13.92 5.09 -4.36
C LEU A 406 -15.16 4.61 -3.59
N ALA A 407 -16.27 5.35 -3.68
CA ALA A 407 -17.54 4.96 -3.09
C ALA A 407 -18.10 3.69 -3.75
N LYS A 408 -18.01 3.55 -5.09
CA LYS A 408 -18.40 2.31 -5.81
C LYS A 408 -17.54 1.11 -5.39
N GLU A 409 -16.23 1.30 -5.25
CA GLU A 409 -15.31 0.26 -4.82
C GLU A 409 -15.65 -0.20 -3.40
N LEU A 410 -15.81 0.75 -2.48
CA LEU A 410 -16.19 0.47 -1.10
C LEU A 410 -17.57 -0.18 -1.02
N ALA A 411 -18.57 0.30 -1.76
CA ALA A 411 -19.90 -0.31 -1.84
C ALA A 411 -19.84 -1.76 -2.34
N THR A 412 -18.91 -2.08 -3.25
CA THR A 412 -18.69 -3.45 -3.74
C THR A 412 -18.10 -4.33 -2.66
N ARG A 413 -17.13 -3.84 -1.89
CA ARG A 413 -16.54 -4.54 -0.73
C ARG A 413 -17.53 -4.72 0.42
N LEU A 414 -18.43 -3.76 0.62
CA LEU A 414 -19.46 -3.79 1.68
C LEU A 414 -20.71 -4.61 1.30
N ARG A 415 -20.93 -4.91 0.01
CA ARG A 415 -22.11 -5.66 -0.45
C ARG A 415 -22.29 -7.01 0.25
N PRO A 416 -21.26 -7.88 0.41
CA PRO A 416 -21.41 -9.18 1.07
C PRO A 416 -21.84 -9.05 2.54
N ALA A 417 -21.27 -8.08 3.26
CA ALA A 417 -21.57 -7.79 4.66
C ALA A 417 -23.05 -7.42 4.90
N LEU A 418 -23.61 -6.65 3.95
CA LEU A 418 -24.97 -6.13 4.02
C LEU A 418 -26.02 -7.14 3.53
N THR A 419 -25.62 -8.08 2.66
CA THR A 419 -26.54 -9.15 2.21
C THR A 419 -26.97 -10.10 3.33
N GLY A 420 -26.22 -10.16 4.44
CA GLY A 420 -26.59 -10.94 5.63
C GLY A 420 -27.72 -10.33 6.48
N LEU A 421 -27.94 -9.01 6.39
CA LEU A 421 -28.88 -8.29 7.28
C LEU A 421 -30.30 -8.13 6.71
N ALA A 422 -30.47 -8.42 5.42
CA ALA A 422 -31.75 -8.32 4.72
C ALA A 422 -31.98 -9.50 3.75
N THR A 423 -31.60 -10.73 4.15
CA THR A 423 -32.04 -11.90 3.38
C THR A 423 -33.55 -12.04 3.47
N PRO A 424 -34.26 -12.14 2.32
CA PRO A 424 -35.66 -12.53 2.28
C PRO A 424 -35.88 -13.78 3.13
N ARG A 425 -36.61 -13.66 4.25
CA ARG A 425 -36.93 -14.80 5.10
C ARG A 425 -37.94 -15.70 4.39
N PRO A 426 -37.76 -17.03 4.42
CA PRO A 426 -38.77 -17.94 3.90
C PRO A 426 -40.06 -17.81 4.72
N THR A 427 -41.17 -17.57 4.06
CA THR A 427 -42.50 -17.44 4.62
C THR A 427 -43.50 -18.25 3.81
N ARG A 428 -44.53 -18.79 4.46
CA ARG A 428 -45.66 -19.45 3.80
C ARG A 428 -46.79 -18.48 3.46
N ARG A 429 -46.67 -17.21 3.88
CA ARG A 429 -47.65 -16.18 3.56
C ARG A 429 -47.47 -15.71 2.12
N PRO A 430 -48.53 -15.66 1.29
CA PRO A 430 -48.46 -15.11 -0.05
C PRO A 430 -48.08 -13.62 0.04
N GLY A 431 -46.98 -13.21 -0.61
CA GLY A 431 -46.56 -11.80 -0.54
C GLY A 431 -45.28 -11.41 -1.28
N GLY A 432 -44.30 -12.32 -1.43
CA GLY A 432 -43.07 -12.07 -2.20
C GLY A 432 -42.77 -13.14 -3.25
N ARG A 433 -41.54 -13.18 -3.79
CA ARG A 433 -41.17 -14.13 -4.86
C ARG A 433 -41.17 -15.57 -4.32
N ILE A 434 -41.56 -16.55 -5.15
CA ILE A 434 -41.50 -17.96 -4.77
C ILE A 434 -40.03 -18.40 -4.69
N ASP A 435 -39.62 -18.97 -3.54
CA ASP A 435 -38.35 -19.66 -3.37
C ASP A 435 -38.48 -21.05 -4.01
N LEU A 436 -38.17 -21.13 -5.30
CA LEU A 436 -38.28 -22.37 -6.10
C LEU A 436 -37.49 -23.53 -5.49
N PRO A 437 -36.20 -23.40 -5.11
CA PRO A 437 -35.45 -24.50 -4.50
C PRO A 437 -36.11 -25.04 -3.22
N ARG A 438 -36.57 -24.16 -2.32
CA ARG A 438 -37.17 -24.57 -1.05
C ARG A 438 -38.60 -25.10 -1.22
N THR A 439 -39.35 -24.54 -2.16
CA THR A 439 -40.67 -25.04 -2.58
C THR A 439 -40.55 -26.43 -3.21
N LEU A 440 -39.60 -26.64 -4.12
CA LEU A 440 -39.37 -27.94 -4.73
C LEU A 440 -39.03 -28.99 -3.65
N ARG A 441 -38.03 -28.74 -2.80
CA ARG A 441 -37.65 -29.66 -1.70
C ARG A 441 -38.81 -30.00 -0.78
N ALA A 442 -39.64 -29.02 -0.43
CA ALA A 442 -40.81 -29.23 0.44
C ALA A 442 -41.93 -30.06 -0.22
N ASN A 443 -41.95 -30.15 -1.56
CA ASN A 443 -42.98 -30.84 -2.34
C ASN A 443 -42.43 -32.07 -3.10
N LEU A 444 -41.15 -32.44 -2.93
CA LEU A 444 -40.57 -33.63 -3.54
C LEU A 444 -41.31 -34.92 -3.14
N ALA A 445 -41.83 -34.99 -1.92
CA ALA A 445 -42.65 -36.12 -1.45
C ALA A 445 -43.99 -36.28 -2.20
N HIS A 446 -44.40 -35.25 -2.95
CA HIS A 446 -45.65 -35.22 -3.72
C HIS A 446 -45.39 -35.23 -5.23
N ALA A 447 -44.19 -35.63 -5.65
CA ALA A 447 -43.85 -35.82 -7.05
C ALA A 447 -44.66 -36.98 -7.64
N ARG A 448 -45.30 -36.75 -8.80
CA ARG A 448 -46.04 -37.75 -9.55
C ARG A 448 -45.36 -37.98 -10.91
N ARG A 449 -45.37 -39.21 -11.41
CA ARG A 449 -44.98 -39.51 -12.79
C ARG A 449 -46.22 -39.33 -13.67
N THR A 450 -46.10 -38.50 -14.70
CA THR A 450 -47.11 -38.37 -15.75
C THR A 450 -47.06 -39.60 -16.66
N GLU A 451 -48.15 -39.87 -17.41
CA GLU A 451 -48.23 -41.00 -18.36
C GLU A 451 -47.09 -40.99 -19.40
N ASP A 452 -46.55 -39.82 -19.74
CA ASP A 452 -45.38 -39.63 -20.62
C ASP A 452 -44.02 -39.87 -19.94
N GLY A 453 -43.98 -40.37 -18.70
CA GLY A 453 -42.75 -40.67 -17.95
C GLY A 453 -42.05 -39.45 -17.31
N ARG A 454 -42.59 -38.23 -17.48
CA ARG A 454 -42.05 -37.01 -16.87
C ARG A 454 -42.43 -36.91 -15.38
N THR A 455 -41.55 -36.34 -14.56
CA THR A 455 -41.83 -36.09 -13.14
C THR A 455 -42.49 -34.73 -12.98
N LEU A 456 -43.75 -34.70 -12.55
CA LEU A 456 -44.52 -33.51 -12.23
C LEU A 456 -44.53 -33.29 -10.71
N ILE A 457 -44.11 -32.10 -10.26
CA ILE A 457 -44.16 -31.70 -8.84
C ILE A 457 -45.25 -30.65 -8.70
N VAL A 458 -46.33 -30.98 -7.98
CA VAL A 458 -47.39 -30.02 -7.67
C VAL A 458 -47.00 -29.24 -6.41
N PRO A 459 -46.89 -27.90 -6.46
CA PRO A 459 -46.47 -27.10 -5.31
C PRO A 459 -47.63 -26.88 -4.32
N GLU A 460 -47.97 -27.91 -3.53
CA GLU A 460 -48.99 -27.82 -2.47
C GLU A 460 -48.53 -26.95 -1.29
N ARG A 461 -47.21 -26.90 -1.03
CA ARG A 461 -46.58 -26.11 0.03
C ARG A 461 -45.65 -25.05 -0.57
N PRO A 462 -46.18 -23.98 -1.20
CA PRO A 462 -45.34 -22.92 -1.75
C PRO A 462 -44.65 -22.15 -0.62
N VAL A 463 -43.34 -21.98 -0.75
CA VAL A 463 -42.53 -21.16 0.15
C VAL A 463 -42.18 -19.88 -0.60
N PHE A 464 -42.61 -18.74 -0.06
CA PHE A 464 -42.35 -17.42 -0.58
C PHE A 464 -41.19 -16.78 0.18
N SER A 465 -40.51 -15.83 -0.42
CA SER A 465 -39.49 -15.01 0.21
C SER A 465 -40.09 -13.67 0.63
N THR A 466 -39.80 -13.17 1.84
CA THR A 466 -40.29 -11.83 2.25
C THR A 466 -39.70 -10.75 1.33
N ARG A 467 -40.46 -9.70 1.00
CA ARG A 467 -39.91 -8.54 0.27
C ARG A 467 -38.87 -7.86 1.16
N SER A 468 -37.59 -7.85 0.77
CA SER A 468 -36.58 -7.02 1.43
C SER A 468 -36.78 -5.57 0.99
N ARG A 469 -36.77 -4.62 1.95
CA ARG A 469 -36.76 -3.18 1.65
C ARG A 469 -35.41 -2.79 1.04
N ARG A 470 -35.41 -1.77 0.19
CA ARG A 470 -34.25 -1.14 -0.45
C ARG A 470 -33.90 0.21 0.20
N GLU A 471 -34.19 0.38 1.49
CA GLU A 471 -33.81 1.63 2.20
C GLU A 471 -32.36 1.53 2.68
N ALA A 472 -31.70 2.68 2.81
CA ALA A 472 -30.37 2.78 3.42
C ALA A 472 -30.45 2.14 4.80
N ASP A 473 -29.77 1.01 4.93
CA ASP A 473 -30.01 0.06 5.98
C ASP A 473 -29.28 0.47 7.27
N TRP A 474 -28.33 1.40 7.18
CA TRP A 474 -27.57 1.90 8.32
C TRP A 474 -27.38 3.42 8.25
N ARG A 475 -27.29 4.05 9.42
CA ARG A 475 -27.02 5.47 9.56
C ARG A 475 -25.65 5.69 10.19
N LEU A 476 -24.82 6.49 9.55
CA LEU A 476 -23.54 6.96 10.08
C LEU A 476 -23.65 8.45 10.39
N ILE A 477 -23.28 8.85 11.61
CA ILE A 477 -23.19 10.25 12.02
C ILE A 477 -21.74 10.52 12.41
N LEU A 478 -21.04 11.30 11.58
CA LEU A 478 -19.69 11.79 11.85
C LEU A 478 -19.79 13.12 12.59
N VAL A 479 -19.23 13.19 13.79
CA VAL A 479 -19.20 14.38 14.65
C VAL A 479 -17.76 14.83 14.76
N VAL A 480 -17.40 15.94 14.14
CA VAL A 480 -16.01 16.34 13.88
C VAL A 480 -15.71 17.67 14.55
N ASP A 481 -14.65 17.68 15.35
CA ASP A 481 -14.10 18.88 15.97
C ASP A 481 -13.34 19.72 14.94
N VAL A 482 -13.62 21.03 14.92
CA VAL A 482 -13.02 22.00 13.99
C VAL A 482 -12.20 23.06 14.74
N SER A 483 -11.62 22.70 15.87
CA SER A 483 -10.61 23.51 16.57
C SER A 483 -9.32 23.66 15.75
N GLY A 484 -8.49 24.66 16.06
CA GLY A 484 -7.30 24.97 15.27
C GLY A 484 -6.22 23.87 15.26
N SER A 485 -6.23 22.97 16.23
CA SER A 485 -5.37 21.77 16.26
C SER A 485 -5.89 20.64 15.36
N MET A 486 -7.11 20.75 14.84
CA MET A 486 -7.82 19.67 14.15
C MET A 486 -7.78 19.75 12.62
N GLU A 487 -7.11 20.75 12.01
CA GLU A 487 -7.15 21.00 10.56
C GLU A 487 -6.91 19.74 9.71
N ALA A 488 -5.84 19.00 9.97
CA ALA A 488 -5.56 17.73 9.29
C ALA A 488 -6.69 16.71 9.49
N SER A 489 -7.17 16.54 10.73
CA SER A 489 -8.24 15.60 11.09
C SER A 489 -9.61 15.97 10.50
N VAL A 490 -9.85 17.24 10.17
CA VAL A 490 -11.04 17.70 9.45
C VAL A 490 -11.01 17.26 8.00
N VAL A 491 -9.85 17.41 7.32
CA VAL A 491 -9.66 16.91 5.94
C VAL A 491 -9.96 15.42 5.86
N TRP A 492 -9.39 14.66 6.79
CA TRP A 492 -9.59 13.21 6.88
C TRP A 492 -11.05 12.83 7.12
N SER A 493 -11.76 13.59 7.96
CA SER A 493 -13.16 13.34 8.25
C SER A 493 -14.07 13.68 7.07
N ALA A 494 -13.80 14.78 6.36
CA ALA A 494 -14.50 15.17 5.15
C ALA A 494 -14.34 14.12 4.04
N LEU A 495 -13.13 13.60 3.85
CA LEU A 495 -12.85 12.51 2.90
C LEU A 495 -13.66 11.26 3.25
N THR A 496 -13.62 10.84 4.53
CA THR A 496 -14.36 9.66 5.00
C THR A 496 -15.85 9.83 4.78
N ALA A 497 -16.39 11.02 5.08
CA ALA A 497 -17.79 11.36 4.87
C ALA A 497 -18.17 11.25 3.39
N ALA A 498 -17.38 11.84 2.49
CA ALA A 498 -17.67 11.84 1.06
C ALA A 498 -17.66 10.43 0.47
N VAL A 499 -16.65 9.62 0.80
CA VAL A 499 -16.55 8.23 0.31
C VAL A 499 -17.69 7.37 0.85
N LEU A 500 -18.07 7.53 2.12
CA LEU A 500 -19.15 6.76 2.74
C LEU A 500 -20.55 7.28 2.35
N GLY A 501 -20.70 8.57 2.07
CA GLY A 501 -21.94 9.18 1.58
C GLY A 501 -22.36 8.65 0.21
N GLY A 502 -21.39 8.35 -0.67
CA GLY A 502 -21.65 7.71 -1.95
C GLY A 502 -22.10 6.24 -1.88
N VAL A 503 -22.11 5.62 -0.70
CA VAL A 503 -22.52 4.21 -0.53
C VAL A 503 -24.05 4.10 -0.42
N PRO A 504 -24.76 3.45 -1.37
CA PRO A 504 -26.24 3.49 -1.42
C PRO A 504 -26.97 2.90 -0.21
N THR A 505 -26.28 2.10 0.59
CA THR A 505 -26.82 1.38 1.74
C THR A 505 -26.57 2.09 3.07
N LEU A 506 -25.92 3.25 3.06
CA LEU A 506 -25.53 4.02 4.23
C LEU A 506 -26.06 5.46 4.10
N SER A 507 -26.75 5.97 5.11
CA SER A 507 -27.04 7.41 5.20
C SER A 507 -25.97 8.08 6.06
N THR A 508 -25.17 8.95 5.47
CA THR A 508 -24.05 9.63 6.15
C THR A 508 -24.46 11.06 6.52
N HIS A 509 -24.34 11.40 7.80
CA HIS A 509 -24.51 12.75 8.34
C HIS A 509 -23.16 13.29 8.80
N PHE A 510 -22.90 14.58 8.54
CA PHE A 510 -21.66 15.23 8.94
C PHE A 510 -21.97 16.45 9.81
N LEU A 511 -21.55 16.40 11.06
CA LEU A 511 -21.72 17.47 12.05
C LEU A 511 -20.35 18.04 12.38
N ALA A 512 -20.13 19.32 12.07
CA ALA A 512 -18.95 20.05 12.50
C ALA A 512 -19.28 20.78 13.81
N PHE A 513 -18.39 20.73 14.80
CA PHE A 513 -18.61 21.44 16.06
C PHE A 513 -17.36 22.20 16.52
N SER A 514 -17.60 23.39 17.07
CA SER A 514 -16.64 24.15 17.86
C SER A 514 -17.35 24.62 19.14
N THR A 515 -17.70 25.91 19.24
CA THR A 515 -18.65 26.44 20.22
C THR A 515 -20.10 26.26 19.79
N GLU A 516 -20.33 26.16 18.48
CA GLU A 516 -21.62 25.90 17.85
C GLU A 516 -21.54 24.60 17.03
N VAL A 517 -22.69 23.97 16.80
CA VAL A 517 -22.81 22.76 15.98
C VAL A 517 -23.46 23.12 14.65
N ILE A 518 -22.80 22.77 13.56
CA ILE A 518 -23.26 23.00 12.18
C ILE A 518 -23.50 21.63 11.53
N ASP A 519 -24.69 21.43 10.98
CA ASP A 519 -25.01 20.26 10.18
C ASP A 519 -24.66 20.52 8.70
N LEU A 520 -23.68 19.78 8.19
CA LEU A 520 -23.20 19.85 6.80
C LEU A 520 -23.59 18.59 6.01
N THR A 521 -24.63 17.87 6.44
CA THR A 521 -25.13 16.65 5.76
C THR A 521 -25.38 16.89 4.26
N ASP A 522 -25.88 18.06 3.86
CA ASP A 522 -26.17 18.39 2.45
C ASP A 522 -24.91 18.57 1.58
N ARG A 523 -23.71 18.60 2.18
CA ARG A 523 -22.43 18.82 1.51
C ARG A 523 -21.53 17.59 1.50
N VAL A 524 -21.99 16.46 2.03
CA VAL A 524 -21.19 15.23 2.11
C VAL A 524 -20.69 14.78 0.72
N ASP A 525 -21.49 14.98 -0.33
CA ASP A 525 -21.13 14.60 -1.70
C ASP A 525 -20.06 15.52 -2.35
N ASP A 526 -19.75 16.67 -1.75
CA ASP A 526 -18.72 17.61 -2.22
C ASP A 526 -17.73 17.96 -1.09
N PRO A 527 -16.66 17.16 -0.91
CA PRO A 527 -15.71 17.37 0.19
C PRO A 527 -14.95 18.70 0.08
N LEU A 528 -14.80 19.28 -1.11
CA LEU A 528 -14.14 20.58 -1.27
C LEU A 528 -15.02 21.69 -0.67
N SER A 529 -16.30 21.72 -1.01
CA SER A 529 -17.24 22.67 -0.42
C SER A 529 -17.39 22.47 1.09
N LEU A 530 -17.40 21.22 1.56
CA LEU A 530 -17.42 20.90 2.98
C LEU A 530 -16.22 21.54 3.71
N LEU A 531 -15.00 21.39 3.18
CA LEU A 531 -13.80 21.95 3.81
C LEU A 531 -13.76 23.48 3.79
N LEU A 532 -14.29 24.11 2.75
CA LEU A 532 -14.32 25.57 2.64
C LEU A 532 -15.38 26.22 3.56
N GLU A 533 -16.47 25.51 3.86
CA GLU A 533 -17.52 25.98 4.77
C GLU A 533 -17.13 25.82 6.25
N VAL A 534 -16.26 24.86 6.56
CA VAL A 534 -15.72 24.65 7.90
C VAL A 534 -14.80 25.82 8.30
N ARG A 535 -15.24 26.65 9.25
CA ARG A 535 -14.40 27.71 9.84
C ARG A 535 -13.87 27.29 11.20
N VAL A 536 -12.56 27.41 11.38
CA VAL A 536 -11.88 27.12 12.64
C VAL A 536 -12.35 28.07 13.75
N GLY A 537 -12.92 27.51 14.80
CA GLY A 537 -13.42 28.22 15.99
C GLY A 537 -12.47 28.16 17.18
N GLY A 538 -12.66 29.05 18.16
CA GLY A 538 -11.79 29.19 19.34
C GLY A 538 -12.19 28.39 20.59
N GLY A 539 -12.98 27.33 20.45
CA GLY A 539 -13.42 26.51 21.59
C GLY A 539 -14.07 25.20 21.15
N THR A 540 -14.12 24.22 22.07
CA THR A 540 -14.57 22.85 21.80
C THR A 540 -15.70 22.48 22.75
N HIS A 541 -16.89 22.20 22.20
CA HIS A 541 -18.06 21.73 22.94
C HIS A 541 -18.55 20.36 22.43
N ILE A 542 -17.85 19.28 22.83
CA ILE A 542 -18.11 17.92 22.32
C ILE A 542 -19.50 17.44 22.74
N ALA A 543 -19.90 17.74 23.98
CA ALA A 543 -21.22 17.37 24.49
C ALA A 543 -22.39 17.94 23.65
N ALA A 544 -22.26 19.15 23.10
CA ALA A 544 -23.29 19.74 22.24
C ALA A 544 -23.38 18.99 20.89
N GLY A 545 -22.24 18.62 20.30
CA GLY A 545 -22.18 17.79 19.09
C GLY A 545 -22.86 16.43 19.29
N LEU A 546 -22.58 15.75 20.40
CA LEU A 546 -23.23 14.48 20.74
C LEU A 546 -24.73 14.61 21.03
N ALA A 547 -25.15 15.68 21.70
CA ALA A 547 -26.57 15.96 21.94
C ALA A 547 -27.32 16.18 20.61
N HIS A 548 -26.71 16.86 19.64
CA HIS A 548 -27.27 17.02 18.31
C HIS A 548 -27.30 15.69 17.54
N ALA A 549 -26.21 14.93 17.57
CA ALA A 549 -26.15 13.58 16.99
C ALA A 549 -27.26 12.67 17.54
N ARG A 550 -27.52 12.73 18.86
CA ARG A 550 -28.63 12.00 19.50
C ARG A 550 -29.99 12.38 18.93
N SER A 551 -30.20 13.63 18.54
CA SER A 551 -31.47 14.07 17.93
C SER A 551 -31.70 13.50 16.53
N LEU A 552 -30.62 13.14 15.82
CA LEU A 552 -30.64 12.49 14.51
C LEU A 552 -30.78 10.96 14.59
N VAL A 553 -30.68 10.35 15.77
CA VAL A 553 -30.85 8.90 15.97
C VAL A 553 -32.31 8.52 15.80
N THR A 554 -32.60 7.65 14.84
CA THR A 554 -33.95 7.11 14.60
C THR A 554 -34.06 5.65 15.04
N VAL A 555 -33.10 4.81 14.61
CA VAL A 555 -33.02 3.39 14.98
C VAL A 555 -31.67 3.14 15.65
N PRO A 556 -31.59 3.15 16.99
CA PRO A 556 -30.31 3.05 17.71
C PRO A 556 -29.46 1.85 17.29
N SER A 557 -30.06 0.66 17.15
CA SER A 557 -29.37 -0.58 16.77
C SER A 557 -28.78 -0.58 15.37
N ARG A 558 -29.14 0.39 14.52
CA ARG A 558 -28.65 0.56 13.16
C ARG A 558 -28.01 1.94 12.93
N THR A 559 -27.58 2.58 14.03
CA THR A 559 -26.93 3.88 14.01
C THR A 559 -25.51 3.76 14.55
N LEU A 560 -24.56 4.26 13.77
CA LEU A 560 -23.15 4.42 14.11
C LEU A 560 -22.90 5.91 14.37
N VAL A 561 -22.33 6.24 15.52
CA VAL A 561 -21.89 7.61 15.85
C VAL A 561 -20.39 7.58 16.05
N VAL A 562 -19.67 8.36 15.24
CA VAL A 562 -18.22 8.47 15.30
C VAL A 562 -17.86 9.90 15.68
N VAL A 563 -17.08 10.08 16.74
CA VAL A 563 -16.61 11.39 17.20
C VAL A 563 -15.14 11.53 16.87
N VAL A 564 -14.76 12.52 16.06
CA VAL A 564 -13.37 12.83 15.72
C VAL A 564 -12.95 14.09 16.47
N SER A 565 -12.06 13.95 17.45
CA SER A 565 -11.58 15.05 18.32
C SER A 565 -10.28 14.64 19.02
N ASP A 566 -9.52 15.62 19.50
CA ASP A 566 -8.42 15.42 20.47
C ASP A 566 -8.93 15.10 21.90
N PHE A 567 -10.25 15.10 22.08
CA PHE A 567 -10.94 14.86 23.35
C PHE A 567 -10.57 15.86 24.46
N GLU A 568 -10.18 17.08 24.08
CA GLU A 568 -10.08 18.20 25.00
C GLU A 568 -11.41 18.97 25.05
N GLU A 569 -12.15 18.79 26.15
CA GLU A 569 -13.45 19.44 26.35
C GLU A 569 -13.25 20.77 27.11
N GLY A 570 -13.72 21.88 26.53
CA GLY A 570 -13.70 23.21 27.16
C GLY A 570 -14.78 23.41 28.23
N TYR A 571 -15.69 22.45 28.36
CA TYR A 571 -16.86 22.46 29.25
C TYR A 571 -16.78 21.34 30.30
N PRO A 572 -17.68 21.31 31.31
CA PRO A 572 -17.67 20.28 32.34
C PRO A 572 -17.83 18.87 31.76
N LEU A 573 -16.84 18.01 32.04
CA LEU A 573 -16.76 16.62 31.54
C LEU A 573 -17.99 15.75 31.90
N GLY A 574 -18.72 16.11 32.96
CA GLY A 574 -19.95 15.42 33.36
C GLY A 574 -21.04 15.44 32.29
N GLY A 575 -21.15 16.53 31.50
CA GLY A 575 -22.09 16.63 30.39
C GLY A 575 -21.74 15.66 29.25
N LEU A 576 -20.47 15.63 28.86
CA LEU A 576 -19.94 14.72 27.83
C LEU A 576 -20.18 13.25 28.20
N LEU A 577 -19.80 12.85 29.42
CA LEU A 577 -20.00 11.47 29.89
C LEU A 577 -21.47 11.09 30.01
N GLY A 578 -22.34 12.06 30.34
CA GLY A 578 -23.79 11.86 30.37
C GLY A 578 -24.36 11.52 28.99
N GLU A 579 -23.97 12.27 27.96
CA GLU A 579 -24.42 12.05 26.58
C GLU A 579 -23.89 10.74 26.00
N VAL A 580 -22.61 10.41 26.24
CA VAL A 580 -22.04 9.12 25.82
C VAL A 580 -22.78 7.94 26.44
N ARG A 581 -23.07 7.99 27.75
CA ARG A 581 -23.84 6.93 28.41
C ARG A 581 -25.27 6.84 27.87
N ALA A 582 -25.91 7.98 27.59
CA ALA A 582 -27.26 7.99 27.03
C ALA A 582 -27.30 7.30 25.66
N LEU A 583 -26.35 7.62 24.78
CA LEU A 583 -26.21 6.99 23.47
C LEU A 583 -25.86 5.49 23.59
N ALA A 584 -24.89 5.13 24.42
CA ALA A 584 -24.50 3.74 24.63
C ALA A 584 -25.66 2.89 25.16
N ASN A 585 -26.39 3.40 26.16
CA ASN A 585 -27.55 2.71 26.75
C ASN A 585 -28.72 2.59 25.77
N SER A 586 -28.83 3.49 24.79
CA SER A 586 -29.86 3.41 23.75
C SER A 586 -29.58 2.29 22.72
N GLY A 587 -28.37 1.75 22.68
CA GLY A 587 -27.94 0.72 21.73
C GLY A 587 -27.30 1.28 20.45
N VAL A 588 -26.95 2.57 20.43
CA VAL A 588 -26.12 3.18 19.37
C VAL A 588 -24.70 2.65 19.48
N GLN A 589 -24.07 2.36 18.34
CA GLN A 589 -22.66 1.99 18.33
C GLN A 589 -21.81 3.25 18.27
N LEU A 590 -21.02 3.47 19.31
CA LEU A 590 -20.16 4.65 19.45
C LEU A 590 -18.70 4.30 19.12
N MET A 591 -17.99 5.26 18.52
CA MET A 591 -16.54 5.22 18.35
C MET A 591 -15.96 6.63 18.53
N GLY A 592 -14.95 6.74 19.38
CA GLY A 592 -14.09 7.92 19.43
C GLY A 592 -12.86 7.71 18.55
N CYS A 593 -12.65 8.61 17.60
CA CYS A 593 -11.46 8.68 16.77
C CYS A 593 -10.57 9.80 17.29
N ALA A 594 -9.42 9.42 17.86
CA ALA A 594 -8.42 10.38 18.28
C ALA A 594 -7.81 11.08 17.07
N ALA A 595 -7.60 12.40 17.19
CA ALA A 595 -6.93 13.20 16.16
C ALA A 595 -5.55 12.62 15.82
N LEU A 596 -5.27 12.55 14.52
CA LEU A 596 -3.97 12.19 13.97
C LEU A 596 -3.28 13.49 13.52
N ASP A 597 -2.00 13.66 13.87
CA ASP A 597 -1.20 14.73 13.29
C ASP A 597 -0.77 14.41 11.84
N ASP A 598 -0.11 15.36 11.16
CA ASP A 598 0.38 15.21 9.77
C ASP A 598 1.34 14.02 9.59
N THR A 599 1.88 13.48 10.69
CA THR A 599 2.77 12.31 10.72
C THR A 599 2.07 11.01 11.13
N GLY A 600 0.74 11.03 11.35
CA GLY A 600 -0.03 9.88 11.79
C GLY A 600 0.13 9.54 13.28
N THR A 601 0.75 10.42 14.08
CA THR A 601 0.89 10.22 15.52
C THR A 601 -0.37 10.69 16.24
N PRO A 602 -0.97 9.88 17.13
CA PRO A 602 -2.21 10.26 17.81
C PRO A 602 -1.96 11.30 18.89
N ARG A 603 -2.70 12.42 18.86
CA ARG A 603 -2.73 13.43 19.92
C ARG A 603 -4.11 13.47 20.54
N TYR A 604 -4.21 13.05 21.80
CA TYR A 604 -5.45 13.14 22.56
C TYR A 604 -5.23 13.09 24.07
N SER A 605 -6.22 13.56 24.82
CA SER A 605 -6.24 13.48 26.27
C SER A 605 -6.51 12.04 26.76
N VAL A 606 -5.44 11.31 27.11
CA VAL A 606 -5.52 9.95 27.67
C VAL A 606 -6.46 9.84 28.90
N PRO A 607 -6.47 10.79 29.86
CA PRO A 607 -7.39 10.74 30.99
C PRO A 607 -8.87 10.83 30.60
N VAL A 608 -9.20 11.64 29.60
CA VAL A 608 -10.58 11.80 29.11
C VAL A 608 -11.00 10.59 28.28
N ALA A 609 -10.13 10.12 27.37
CA ALA A 609 -10.37 8.92 26.57
C ALA A 609 -10.66 7.69 27.45
N ARG A 610 -9.94 7.48 28.55
CA ARG A 610 -10.21 6.39 29.51
C ARG A 610 -11.61 6.48 30.12
N GLN A 611 -12.07 7.68 30.45
CA GLN A 611 -13.40 7.88 31.00
C GLN A 611 -14.49 7.65 29.95
N LEU A 612 -14.24 8.01 28.69
CA LEU A 612 -15.13 7.76 27.56
C LEU A 612 -15.27 6.26 27.27
N VAL A 613 -14.16 5.51 27.30
CA VAL A 613 -14.16 4.04 27.18
C VAL A 613 -14.98 3.41 28.31
N ALA A 614 -14.76 3.86 29.55
CA ALA A 614 -15.55 3.39 30.70
C ALA A 614 -17.05 3.76 30.59
N ALA A 615 -17.39 4.82 29.87
CA ALA A 615 -18.77 5.25 29.61
C ALA A 615 -19.45 4.52 28.46
N GLY A 616 -18.73 3.66 27.72
CA GLY A 616 -19.28 2.85 26.62
C GLY A 616 -18.89 3.31 25.21
N MET A 617 -17.96 4.26 25.07
CA MET A 617 -17.40 4.69 23.79
C MET A 617 -15.94 4.25 23.66
N PRO A 618 -15.64 3.17 22.91
CA PRO A 618 -14.28 2.82 22.55
C PRO A 618 -13.57 3.99 21.87
N VAL A 619 -12.32 4.25 22.22
CA VAL A 619 -11.49 5.30 21.60
C VAL A 619 -10.30 4.64 20.90
N ALA A 620 -10.08 4.96 19.64
CA ALA A 620 -8.98 4.46 18.83
C ALA A 620 -8.41 5.57 17.93
N ALA A 621 -7.13 5.49 17.63
CA ALA A 621 -6.52 6.30 16.56
C ALA A 621 -6.70 5.54 15.25
N LEU A 622 -7.58 6.03 14.37
CA LEU A 622 -7.93 5.35 13.12
C LEU A 622 -7.70 6.27 11.94
N SER A 623 -6.98 5.78 10.93
CA SER A 623 -6.96 6.42 9.60
C SER A 623 -8.35 6.34 8.95
N PRO A 624 -8.66 7.19 7.94
CA PRO A 624 -9.94 7.14 7.20
C PRO A 624 -10.30 5.74 6.71
N LEU A 625 -9.30 5.01 6.21
CA LEU A 625 -9.47 3.67 5.68
C LEU A 625 -9.71 2.67 6.82
N ALA A 626 -9.03 2.83 7.96
CA ALA A 626 -9.29 2.03 9.15
C ALA A 626 -10.68 2.31 9.75
N LEU A 627 -11.14 3.57 9.71
CA LEU A 627 -12.48 3.97 10.12
C LEU A 627 -13.54 3.41 9.17
N ALA A 628 -13.33 3.51 7.85
CA ALA A 628 -14.21 2.92 6.84
C ALA A 628 -14.26 1.38 6.96
N ARG A 629 -13.13 0.73 7.27
CA ARG A 629 -13.06 -0.69 7.62
C ARG A 629 -13.85 -0.99 8.88
N TRP A 630 -13.68 -0.22 9.95
CA TRP A 630 -14.41 -0.40 11.19
C TRP A 630 -15.93 -0.28 10.97
N VAL A 631 -16.37 0.73 10.22
CA VAL A 631 -17.76 0.87 9.78
C VAL A 631 -18.16 -0.41 9.03
N GLY A 632 -17.36 -0.86 8.07
CA GLY A 632 -17.58 -2.11 7.34
C GLY A 632 -17.72 -3.34 8.23
N ASP A 633 -16.87 -3.51 9.24
CA ASP A 633 -16.89 -4.63 10.20
C ASP A 633 -18.17 -4.64 11.02
N ARG A 634 -18.58 -3.48 11.52
CA ARG A 634 -19.86 -3.31 12.23
C ARG A 634 -21.05 -3.63 11.34
N LEU A 635 -20.97 -3.27 10.05
CA LEU A 635 -21.98 -3.60 9.05
C LEU A 635 -22.03 -5.11 8.73
N ARG A 636 -20.93 -5.89 8.85
CA ARG A 636 -20.97 -7.36 8.62
C ARG A 636 -21.59 -8.14 9.78
N GLY A 637 -21.89 -7.48 10.90
CA GLY A 637 -22.40 -8.14 12.10
C GLY A 637 -21.35 -8.99 12.82
N GLU A 638 -20.06 -8.76 12.54
CA GLU A 638 -18.98 -9.31 13.35
C GLU A 638 -19.04 -8.65 14.73
N THR A 639 -19.73 -9.34 15.63
CA THR A 639 -19.71 -9.02 17.05
C THR A 639 -18.38 -9.57 17.56
N ARG A 640 -17.45 -8.67 17.88
CA ARG A 640 -16.15 -8.95 18.49
C ARG A 640 -16.29 -9.90 19.69
#